data_AF-A0AAX0WK76-F1
#
_entry.id   AF-A0AAX0WK76-F1
#
_cell.length_a   1.000
_cell.length_b   1.000
_cell.length_c   1.000
_cell.angle_alpha   90.00
_cell.angle_beta   90.00
_cell.angle_gamma   90.00
#
_symmetry.space_group_name_H-M   'P 1'
#
loop_
_entity.id
_entity.type
_entity.pdbx_description
1 polymer ?
#
loop_
_entity_poly.entity_id
_entity_poly.type
_entity_poly.pdbx_seq_one_letter_code
_entity_poly.pdbx_strand_id
1 'polypeptide(L)'
;MNLILFQSMMAAAALGAGLALPVSAQSSSPAFSASPEGSRAGKTAKMPVYPIPQKMTRSGGSVTVPALKLLGARDEPTVNALKSMFSLAPNGLPVQMTIIKGSKKPAGNVPRKAGAYSLSVTPQGIRMTGYDDEGLFYAAQTLLQLAEKTSSGVTVPEVEVLDWPDVPFRGTIEGFYGLPWGQEGRISQFKFYGKYKMNTYIYGPKDDVFHGFSKRWREPYPADMAKDLKELVKVAKQNKVNFVWAVHPGADIHWGEADRKAAVKKFEMMYDLGFRSFAVFFDDIGGEGAKPEGQVEFLNYLNKEFIHKKPDVTPLIVCPTAYSGGGSRYHEVMGEHLDKDIGIMWTGSSIVSDIRTPALKGINKYLKRPSFIWWNFPVTDYVRHALFLGRTYGVDADAMPFMQGFASNPMDKPEASKISLFSVANMTWNAKAYDSDRTWKDSIRILFPGCSSAMQTFADHNSDGGPSGHNYRKEESVEIAPVVEQVLELCRRGARVSGSKAFDRLKAEFAKIAQAPAAIRAKSNNPAFVAEVEPWLIQFESLGKAGVNSMRMIEATEAGNAAGALNHAMEAACLLAEMQCYSREISKAINKHVTEVTKKNSPWQTAVKPSELVMAPAVRELLDMGSPPVLSRVSGQAVGRVKPYVSTKSKIGIEKMLDDDPESFYYCKEVQKKGDFFGVDLGVPREIRTVSIVMGRNDSDTDAVNRGQLEVSLDGQSWSPLMPESSGLRVEYRGNGKKGRFVRYRATAQGVPGGKPDVWTAIRDFKVNAPAAPSVLTDAPAFRNAVVEAGDRDISLKRIMEVHPLPPKKSLGLQIPAGASVESASVNLKTPDMKWAKLFISMDGKSWAEVPLKEDGSADIGGVIKGIRLLNASSSPQEVTLEEFRLNLANKGGKSADSGAAGDFNLATFLQVELSPERAEIPCDFPRAGSVIVLSDGKEASVLACGADGRWVPVGNLAKGRKVNTFSLKSVKKPVKALGLTGKKGSSVNIFEVIWK
;
A
#
# COMPACT_ATOMS: atom_id res chain seq x y z
N MET A 1 24.57 -2.80 -5.66
CA MET A 1 24.51 -1.52 -6.41
C MET A 1 23.18 -0.77 -6.22
N ASN A 2 22.04 -1.45 -6.05
CA ASN A 2 20.72 -0.81 -5.89
C ASN A 2 20.48 -0.12 -4.52
N LEU A 3 21.14 -0.54 -3.44
CA LEU A 3 21.01 0.13 -2.12
C LEU A 3 21.60 1.55 -2.09
N ILE A 4 22.68 1.79 -2.86
CA ILE A 4 23.38 3.09 -2.90
C ILE A 4 22.55 4.13 -3.66
N LEU A 5 21.80 3.70 -4.68
CA LEU A 5 20.86 4.54 -5.44
C LEU A 5 19.62 4.91 -4.61
N PHE A 6 19.12 3.99 -3.76
CA PHE A 6 18.03 4.28 -2.82
C PHE A 6 18.46 5.28 -1.73
N GLN A 7 19.68 5.14 -1.19
CA GLN A 7 20.24 6.09 -0.21
C GLN A 7 20.50 7.48 -0.81
N SER A 8 20.95 7.56 -2.07
CA SER A 8 21.21 8.85 -2.74
C SER A 8 19.93 9.55 -3.21
N MET A 9 18.86 8.81 -3.57
CA MET A 9 17.52 9.39 -3.78
C MET A 9 16.89 9.89 -2.47
N MET A 10 17.01 9.14 -1.37
CA MET A 10 16.53 9.57 -0.05
C MET A 10 17.29 10.78 0.49
N ALA A 11 18.61 10.89 0.22
CA ALA A 11 19.40 12.07 0.56
C ALA A 11 18.94 13.33 -0.20
N ALA A 12 18.51 13.19 -1.46
CA ALA A 12 18.00 14.30 -2.26
C ALA A 12 16.61 14.78 -1.81
N ALA A 13 15.76 13.89 -1.29
CA ALA A 13 14.47 14.26 -0.68
C ALA A 13 14.65 14.83 0.76
N ALA A 14 15.61 14.29 1.52
CA ALA A 14 15.94 14.78 2.87
C ALA A 14 16.61 16.17 2.86
N LEU A 15 17.26 16.58 1.77
CA LEU A 15 17.84 17.92 1.61
C LEU A 15 16.79 19.07 1.58
N GLY A 16 15.49 18.74 1.51
CA GLY A 16 14.38 19.68 1.70
C GLY A 16 13.90 19.84 3.15
N ALA A 17 14.33 18.96 4.07
CA ALA A 17 13.99 19.00 5.49
C ALA A 17 15.23 19.41 6.29
N GLY A 18 15.29 20.70 6.68
CA GLY A 18 16.46 21.32 7.28
C GLY A 18 17.04 20.60 8.51
N LEU A 19 18.37 20.48 8.47
CA LEU A 19 19.33 20.21 9.53
C LEU A 19 18.85 20.50 10.97
N ALA A 20 18.85 19.48 11.82
CA ALA A 20 18.95 19.64 13.27
C ALA A 20 20.23 18.96 13.77
N LEU A 21 21.20 19.79 14.18
CA LEU A 21 22.40 19.38 14.90
C LEU A 21 22.03 18.82 16.29
N PRO A 22 22.80 17.86 16.84
CA PRO A 22 22.50 17.28 18.14
C PRO A 22 22.90 18.25 19.25
N VAL A 23 21.91 18.76 19.99
CA VAL A 23 22.15 19.39 21.30
C VAL A 23 22.14 18.30 22.34
N SER A 24 23.30 18.05 22.93
CA SER A 24 23.48 17.24 24.14
C SER A 24 22.68 17.86 25.28
N ALA A 25 21.64 17.18 25.74
CA ALA A 25 20.98 17.49 27.00
C ALA A 25 21.05 16.25 27.90
N GLN A 26 21.97 16.29 28.86
CA GLN A 26 21.86 15.51 30.08
C GLN A 26 20.59 15.96 30.81
N SER A 27 19.67 15.04 31.09
CA SER A 27 18.73 15.24 32.18
C SER A 27 18.43 13.93 32.89
N SER A 28 18.61 14.04 34.20
CA SER A 28 18.37 13.09 35.27
C SER A 28 16.92 12.58 35.30
N SER A 29 16.79 11.30 35.65
CA SER A 29 15.54 10.64 36.03
C SER A 29 14.75 11.42 37.08
N PRO A 30 13.43 11.19 37.15
CA PRO A 30 12.94 10.58 38.37
C PRO A 30 12.09 9.34 38.11
N ALA A 31 12.32 8.36 38.97
CA ALA A 31 11.54 7.14 39.09
C ALA A 31 10.10 7.44 39.50
N PHE A 32 9.15 6.67 38.97
CA PHE A 32 7.88 6.42 39.63
C PHE A 32 7.77 4.94 39.96
N SER A 33 7.80 4.69 41.26
CA SER A 33 7.61 3.41 41.92
C SER A 33 6.15 3.00 41.86
N ALA A 34 5.88 1.82 41.31
CA ALA A 34 4.75 1.00 41.73
C ALA A 34 5.31 -0.16 42.56
N SER A 35 4.76 -0.40 43.74
CA SER A 35 5.08 -1.52 44.62
C SER A 35 3.79 -1.96 45.34
N PRO A 36 3.73 -3.15 45.93
CA PRO A 36 3.46 -4.39 45.20
C PRO A 36 2.45 -5.29 45.93
N GLU A 37 1.87 -6.29 45.27
CA GLU A 37 1.41 -7.52 45.95
C GLU A 37 1.21 -8.65 44.93
N GLY A 38 1.76 -9.83 45.24
CA GLY A 38 1.74 -11.00 44.38
C GLY A 38 3.14 -11.54 44.01
N SER A 39 3.92 -11.95 45.02
CA SER A 39 5.21 -12.61 44.87
C SER A 39 5.16 -13.87 43.97
N ARG A 40 5.77 -13.79 42.79
CA ARG A 40 6.57 -14.88 42.20
C ARG A 40 7.70 -14.22 41.43
N ALA A 41 8.94 -14.46 41.85
CA ALA A 41 10.11 -14.16 41.04
C ALA A 41 9.98 -14.90 39.70
N GLY A 42 9.53 -14.17 38.68
CA GLY A 42 9.31 -14.73 37.36
C GLY A 42 10.65 -15.07 36.73
N LYS A 43 11.00 -16.36 36.71
CA LYS A 43 11.95 -16.88 35.71
C LYS A 43 11.49 -16.32 34.37
N THR A 44 12.30 -15.51 33.70
CA THR A 44 12.05 -15.11 32.30
C THR A 44 11.82 -16.39 31.51
N ALA A 45 10.57 -16.65 31.11
CA ALA A 45 10.22 -17.87 30.41
C ALA A 45 11.02 -17.90 29.10
N LYS A 46 11.89 -18.91 28.94
CA LYS A 46 12.69 -19.07 27.71
C LYS A 46 11.75 -19.19 26.51
N MET A 47 12.07 -18.51 25.41
CA MET A 47 11.26 -18.55 24.20
C MET A 47 11.04 -19.99 23.68
N PRO A 48 9.88 -20.28 23.08
CA PRO A 48 9.63 -21.57 22.45
C PRO A 48 10.47 -21.73 21.18
N VAL A 49 10.64 -22.98 20.75
CA VAL A 49 11.25 -23.32 19.45
C VAL A 49 10.23 -23.07 18.34
N TYR A 50 10.69 -22.52 17.21
CA TYR A 50 9.88 -22.29 16.01
C TYR A 50 10.47 -22.96 14.76
N PRO A 51 9.65 -23.61 13.91
CA PRO A 51 8.28 -24.03 14.19
C PRO A 51 8.15 -24.87 15.46
N ILE A 52 6.98 -24.81 16.10
CA ILE A 52 6.71 -25.53 17.35
C ILE A 52 6.75 -27.05 17.04
N PRO A 53 7.63 -27.83 17.69
CA PRO A 53 7.74 -29.25 17.40
C PRO A 53 6.45 -30.02 17.70
N GLN A 54 6.20 -31.09 16.96
CA GLN A 54 5.06 -31.99 17.17
C GLN A 54 5.07 -32.59 18.59
N LYS A 55 6.25 -33.01 19.06
CA LYS A 55 6.48 -33.48 20.44
C LYS A 55 7.83 -32.98 20.95
N MET A 56 7.81 -32.39 22.15
CA MET A 56 9.01 -31.95 22.85
C MET A 56 8.83 -32.12 24.36
N THR A 57 9.83 -32.70 25.02
CA THR A 57 9.85 -32.84 26.48
C THR A 57 11.20 -32.38 27.02
N ARG A 58 11.18 -31.54 28.06
CA ARG A 58 12.37 -31.05 28.76
C ARG A 58 12.46 -31.72 30.13
N SER A 59 13.63 -32.24 30.50
CA SER A 59 13.87 -32.87 31.81
C SER A 59 14.28 -31.87 32.90
N GLY A 60 14.54 -30.61 32.55
CA GLY A 60 14.87 -29.52 33.49
C GLY A 60 16.38 -29.26 33.67
N GLY A 61 17.24 -30.19 33.24
CA GLY A 61 18.70 -30.03 33.20
C GLY A 61 19.21 -29.28 31.96
N SER A 62 20.51 -28.99 31.94
CA SER A 62 21.20 -28.39 30.80
C SER A 62 22.63 -28.91 30.68
N VAL A 63 23.11 -29.04 29.45
CA VAL A 63 24.45 -29.50 29.12
C VAL A 63 25.27 -28.32 28.61
N THR A 64 26.45 -28.10 29.19
CA THR A 64 27.43 -27.16 28.64
C THR A 64 28.31 -27.88 27.62
N VAL A 65 28.40 -27.30 26.43
CA VAL A 65 29.04 -27.85 25.24
C VAL A 65 30.21 -26.94 24.85
N PRO A 66 31.46 -27.28 25.21
CA PRO A 66 32.63 -26.52 24.79
C PRO A 66 32.92 -26.68 23.29
N ALA A 67 32.76 -27.90 22.78
CA ALA A 67 32.89 -28.25 21.38
C ALA A 67 32.09 -29.53 21.07
N LEU A 68 31.78 -29.75 19.79
CA LEU A 68 31.11 -30.96 19.31
C LEU A 68 32.10 -31.90 18.60
N LYS A 69 31.92 -33.21 18.83
CA LYS A 69 32.52 -34.28 18.03
C LYS A 69 31.43 -34.91 17.16
N LEU A 70 31.42 -34.58 15.88
CA LEU A 70 30.44 -35.13 14.94
C LEU A 70 30.75 -36.60 14.63
N LEU A 71 29.74 -37.47 14.60
CA LEU A 71 29.79 -38.90 14.32
C LEU A 71 28.65 -39.30 13.37
N GLY A 72 28.84 -40.36 12.57
CA GLY A 72 27.82 -40.86 11.64
C GLY A 72 27.65 -40.03 10.36
N ALA A 73 26.42 -40.01 9.83
CA ALA A 73 26.07 -39.36 8.55
C ALA A 73 26.26 -37.84 8.59
N ARG A 74 26.73 -37.26 7.48
CA ARG A 74 27.04 -35.82 7.40
C ARG A 74 26.77 -35.31 6.00
N ASP A 75 25.87 -34.33 5.90
CA ASP A 75 25.79 -33.47 4.74
C ASP A 75 26.31 -32.07 5.11
N GLU A 76 26.89 -31.40 4.12
CA GLU A 76 27.55 -30.10 4.29
C GLU A 76 26.63 -29.02 4.90
N PRO A 77 25.36 -28.84 4.46
CA PRO A 77 24.40 -27.92 5.08
C PRO A 77 24.25 -28.12 6.59
N THR A 78 24.05 -29.35 7.06
CA THR A 78 23.87 -29.65 8.49
C THR A 78 25.13 -29.32 9.28
N VAL A 79 26.30 -29.70 8.76
CA VAL A 79 27.59 -29.39 9.42
C VAL A 79 27.82 -27.89 9.51
N ASN A 80 27.54 -27.15 8.44
CA ASN A 80 27.70 -25.69 8.40
C ASN A 80 26.73 -25.00 9.36
N ALA A 81 25.49 -25.49 9.49
CA ALA A 81 24.53 -25.00 10.48
C ALA A 81 25.08 -25.16 11.90
N LEU A 82 25.57 -26.34 12.27
CA LEU A 82 26.15 -26.57 13.60
C LEU A 82 27.36 -25.69 13.89
N LYS A 83 28.25 -25.50 12.91
CA LYS A 83 29.44 -24.62 13.04
C LYS A 83 29.11 -23.15 13.31
N SER A 84 27.89 -22.70 13.01
CA SER A 84 27.48 -21.30 13.27
C SER A 84 27.37 -20.98 14.78
N MET A 85 27.18 -22.00 15.61
CA MET A 85 27.00 -21.86 17.06
C MET A 85 28.08 -22.59 17.85
N PHE A 86 28.52 -23.76 17.38
CA PHE A 86 29.41 -24.66 18.11
C PHE A 86 30.78 -24.80 17.44
N SER A 87 31.85 -24.77 18.23
CA SER A 87 33.17 -25.22 17.77
C SER A 87 33.19 -26.75 17.60
N LEU A 88 34.03 -27.26 16.69
CA LEU A 88 34.20 -28.70 16.47
C LEU A 88 35.58 -29.15 16.98
N ALA A 89 35.63 -30.24 17.75
CA ALA A 89 36.88 -30.79 18.29
C ALA A 89 36.82 -32.33 18.45
N PRO A 90 37.94 -33.07 18.30
CA PRO A 90 37.96 -34.52 18.44
C PRO A 90 37.56 -35.05 19.83
N ASN A 91 37.77 -34.26 20.87
CA ASN A 91 37.42 -34.51 22.27
C ASN A 91 36.14 -33.78 22.72
N GLY A 92 35.38 -33.20 21.77
CA GLY A 92 34.11 -32.55 22.07
C GLY A 92 32.99 -33.53 22.46
N LEU A 93 31.86 -32.99 22.90
CA LEU A 93 30.66 -33.76 23.20
C LEU A 93 30.19 -34.51 21.94
N PRO A 94 29.97 -35.85 21.99
CA PRO A 94 29.62 -36.62 20.81
C PRO A 94 28.23 -36.25 20.28
N VAL A 95 28.15 -36.05 18.96
CA VAL A 95 26.89 -35.89 18.22
C VAL A 95 26.76 -37.03 17.24
N GLN A 96 25.90 -37.99 17.57
CA GLN A 96 25.59 -39.10 16.68
C GLN A 96 24.50 -38.69 15.69
N MET A 97 24.85 -38.64 14.41
CA MET A 97 23.93 -38.31 13.32
C MET A 97 23.61 -39.55 12.47
N THR A 98 22.32 -39.78 12.22
CA THR A 98 21.84 -40.97 11.50
C THR A 98 20.73 -40.60 10.52
N ILE A 99 20.73 -41.25 9.34
CA ILE A 99 19.67 -41.16 8.34
C ILE A 99 19.03 -42.54 8.19
N ILE A 100 17.69 -42.60 8.17
CA ILE A 100 16.96 -43.89 8.14
C ILE A 100 16.25 -44.18 6.80
N LYS A 101 16.13 -43.22 5.88
CA LYS A 101 15.57 -43.44 4.54
C LYS A 101 16.39 -44.47 3.78
N GLY A 102 15.73 -45.53 3.30
CA GLY A 102 16.37 -46.66 2.63
C GLY A 102 17.02 -47.69 3.57
N SER A 103 16.99 -47.49 4.89
CA SER A 103 17.51 -48.48 5.85
C SER A 103 16.61 -49.71 5.95
N LYS A 104 17.20 -50.91 5.93
CA LYS A 104 16.50 -52.20 6.13
C LYS A 104 16.02 -52.41 7.58
N LYS A 105 16.61 -51.70 8.54
CA LYS A 105 16.24 -51.70 9.97
C LYS A 105 16.21 -50.25 10.44
N PRO A 106 15.12 -49.49 10.19
CA PRO A 106 15.03 -48.11 10.64
C PRO A 106 15.10 -48.07 12.18
N ALA A 107 16.08 -47.33 12.71
CA ALA A 107 16.24 -47.16 14.15
C ALA A 107 15.36 -46.00 14.64
N GLY A 108 14.64 -46.20 15.75
CA GLY A 108 13.86 -45.16 16.43
C GLY A 108 12.43 -44.96 15.90
N ASN A 109 11.76 -43.94 16.44
CA ASN A 109 10.34 -43.65 16.21
C ASN A 109 10.07 -42.54 15.19
N VAL A 110 11.06 -42.20 14.36
CA VAL A 110 10.95 -41.12 13.36
C VAL A 110 9.98 -41.52 12.24
N PRO A 111 8.92 -40.74 11.96
CA PRO A 111 7.98 -41.04 10.89
C PRO A 111 8.68 -41.12 9.52
N ARG A 112 8.14 -41.95 8.62
CA ARG A 112 8.60 -42.04 7.21
C ARG A 112 8.08 -40.87 6.37
N LYS A 113 8.39 -39.64 6.80
CA LYS A 113 8.01 -38.40 6.14
C LYS A 113 9.27 -37.57 5.87
N ALA A 114 9.35 -36.94 4.69
CA ALA A 114 10.45 -36.04 4.36
C ALA A 114 10.58 -34.93 5.42
N GLY A 115 11.81 -34.60 5.83
CA GLY A 115 12.06 -33.60 6.87
C GLY A 115 11.75 -34.04 8.31
N ALA A 116 11.26 -35.26 8.56
CA ALA A 116 11.02 -35.76 9.91
C ALA A 116 12.32 -36.08 10.65
N TYR A 117 12.36 -35.85 11.97
CA TYR A 117 13.53 -36.13 12.79
C TYR A 117 13.23 -36.42 14.26
N SER A 118 14.23 -36.95 14.96
CA SER A 118 14.31 -36.94 16.42
C SER A 118 15.61 -36.29 16.89
N LEU A 119 15.55 -35.53 17.97
CA LEU A 119 16.69 -34.90 18.63
C LEU A 119 16.66 -35.22 20.13
N SER A 120 17.76 -35.77 20.65
CA SER A 120 17.97 -36.08 22.06
C SER A 120 19.23 -35.37 22.54
N VAL A 121 19.13 -34.59 23.61
CA VAL A 121 20.26 -33.90 24.26
C VAL A 121 20.37 -34.40 25.69
N THR A 122 21.51 -35.02 26.01
CA THR A 122 21.82 -35.58 27.33
C THR A 122 23.25 -35.22 27.74
N PRO A 123 23.63 -35.32 29.02
CA PRO A 123 25.01 -35.10 29.46
C PRO A 123 26.03 -36.03 28.77
N GLN A 124 25.60 -37.22 28.33
CA GLN A 124 26.46 -38.19 27.64
C GLN A 124 26.68 -37.87 26.15
N GLY A 125 25.83 -37.03 25.55
CA GLY A 125 25.92 -36.69 24.14
C GLY A 125 24.59 -36.26 23.52
N ILE A 126 24.68 -35.89 22.25
CA ILE A 126 23.55 -35.50 21.40
C ILE A 126 23.30 -36.60 20.38
N ARG A 127 22.03 -36.98 20.18
CA ARG A 127 21.62 -37.86 19.08
C ARG A 127 20.66 -37.12 18.16
N MET A 128 20.94 -37.14 16.86
CA MET A 128 20.10 -36.59 15.81
C MET A 128 19.82 -37.67 14.78
N THR A 129 18.55 -38.04 14.61
CA THR A 129 18.14 -39.01 13.60
C THR A 129 17.16 -38.33 12.65
N GLY A 130 17.54 -38.17 11.39
CA GLY A 130 16.64 -37.69 10.33
C GLY A 130 16.04 -38.86 9.56
N TYR A 131 14.82 -38.69 9.04
CA TYR A 131 14.32 -39.58 8.00
C TYR A 131 15.25 -39.49 6.77
N ASP A 132 15.54 -38.28 6.32
CA ASP A 132 16.47 -37.94 5.24
C ASP A 132 17.42 -36.80 5.65
N ASP A 133 18.26 -36.33 4.73
CA ASP A 133 19.18 -35.21 4.95
C ASP A 133 18.46 -33.92 5.37
N GLU A 134 17.23 -33.70 4.87
CA GLU A 134 16.40 -32.54 5.25
C GLU A 134 15.99 -32.63 6.72
N GLY A 135 15.56 -33.82 7.18
CA GLY A 135 15.24 -34.05 8.59
C GLY A 135 16.44 -33.86 9.51
N LEU A 136 17.62 -34.32 9.09
CA LEU A 136 18.84 -34.12 9.88
C LEU A 136 19.23 -32.63 9.99
N PHE A 137 19.11 -31.88 8.89
CA PHE A 137 19.29 -30.43 8.89
C PHE A 137 18.29 -29.73 9.82
N TYR A 138 17.02 -30.14 9.83
CA TYR A 138 16.01 -29.58 10.71
C TYR A 138 16.20 -29.91 12.19
N ALA A 139 16.75 -31.08 12.52
CA ALA A 139 17.21 -31.38 13.87
C ALA A 139 18.30 -30.39 14.33
N ALA A 140 19.23 -30.03 13.44
CA ALA A 140 20.26 -29.03 13.74
C ALA A 140 19.63 -27.65 13.95
N GLN A 141 18.68 -27.22 13.13
CA GLN A 141 17.99 -25.93 13.30
C GLN A 141 17.25 -25.83 14.64
N THR A 142 16.62 -26.92 15.09
CA THR A 142 16.01 -26.98 16.43
C THR A 142 17.05 -26.91 17.54
N LEU A 143 18.16 -27.64 17.41
CA LEU A 143 19.27 -27.58 18.37
C LEU A 143 19.85 -26.17 18.49
N LEU A 144 20.03 -25.47 17.37
CA LEU A 144 20.55 -24.09 17.34
C LEU A 144 19.64 -23.10 18.07
N GLN A 145 18.31 -23.29 18.04
CA GLN A 145 17.36 -22.44 18.77
C GLN A 145 17.33 -22.74 20.28
N LEU A 146 17.68 -23.96 20.67
CA LEU A 146 17.78 -24.36 22.07
C LEU A 146 19.11 -23.93 22.71
N ALA A 147 20.11 -23.66 21.88
CA ALA A 147 21.45 -23.30 22.30
C ALA A 147 21.56 -21.83 22.73
N GLU A 148 22.28 -21.58 23.82
CA GLU A 148 22.60 -20.26 24.34
C GLU A 148 24.12 -20.12 24.48
N LYS A 149 24.71 -19.06 23.90
CA LYS A 149 26.13 -18.76 24.10
C LYS A 149 26.35 -18.24 25.52
N THR A 150 27.35 -18.80 26.20
CA THR A 150 27.79 -18.43 27.54
C THR A 150 29.30 -18.20 27.54
N SER A 151 29.86 -17.63 28.61
CA SER A 151 31.31 -17.43 28.74
C SER A 151 32.12 -18.73 28.73
N SER A 152 31.52 -19.86 29.13
CA SER A 152 32.15 -21.18 29.23
C SER A 152 31.86 -22.10 28.03
N GLY A 153 31.24 -21.60 26.96
CA GLY A 153 30.85 -22.39 25.78
C GLY A 153 29.37 -22.21 25.44
N VAL A 154 28.74 -23.25 24.88
CA VAL A 154 27.32 -23.20 24.50
C VAL A 154 26.51 -24.07 25.45
N THR A 155 25.48 -23.52 26.08
CA THR A 155 24.58 -24.31 26.95
C THR A 155 23.33 -24.71 26.17
N VAL A 156 22.92 -25.96 26.30
CA VAL A 156 21.71 -26.51 25.65
C VAL A 156 20.87 -27.23 26.70
N PRO A 157 19.54 -27.02 26.79
CA PRO A 157 18.70 -27.78 27.70
C PRO A 157 18.67 -29.27 27.33
N GLU A 158 18.60 -30.12 28.33
CA GLU A 158 18.28 -31.53 28.12
C GLU A 158 16.86 -31.66 27.57
N VAL A 159 16.73 -32.37 26.45
CA VAL A 159 15.49 -32.42 25.69
C VAL A 159 15.38 -33.72 24.90
N GLU A 160 14.15 -34.19 24.75
CA GLU A 160 13.73 -35.15 23.74
C GLU A 160 12.73 -34.48 22.79
N VAL A 161 13.01 -34.56 21.49
CA VAL A 161 12.17 -34.02 20.41
C VAL A 161 11.91 -35.13 19.40
N LEU A 162 10.65 -35.27 19.01
CA LEU A 162 10.23 -36.07 17.86
C LEU A 162 9.31 -35.21 17.01
N ASP A 163 9.68 -34.97 15.75
CA ASP A 163 9.13 -33.86 14.99
C ASP A 163 9.04 -34.16 13.48
N TRP A 164 8.05 -33.56 12.82
CA TRP A 164 7.77 -33.71 11.39
C TRP A 164 6.80 -32.59 10.93
N PRO A 165 6.81 -32.24 9.64
CA PRO A 165 5.87 -31.26 9.10
C PRO A 165 4.46 -31.84 8.86
N ASP A 166 3.43 -31.00 9.05
CA ASP A 166 2.06 -31.30 8.64
C ASP A 166 1.86 -31.17 7.12
N VAL A 167 2.52 -30.20 6.47
CA VAL A 167 2.49 -29.99 5.01
C VAL A 167 3.83 -30.38 4.36
N PRO A 168 3.85 -31.21 3.29
CA PRO A 168 5.11 -31.68 2.68
C PRO A 168 5.97 -30.60 2.02
N PHE A 169 5.37 -29.75 1.18
CA PHE A 169 6.04 -28.61 0.53
C PHE A 169 5.57 -27.31 1.17
N ARG A 170 6.48 -26.53 1.75
CA ARG A 170 6.17 -25.38 2.61
C ARG A 170 7.05 -24.23 2.22
N GLY A 171 6.46 -23.10 1.87
CA GLY A 171 7.27 -22.12 1.18
C GLY A 171 6.62 -20.81 0.84
N THR A 172 7.30 -20.13 -0.08
CA THR A 172 6.79 -18.91 -0.70
C THR A 172 6.78 -19.05 -2.21
N ILE A 173 6.00 -18.20 -2.84
CA ILE A 173 6.00 -17.97 -4.28
C ILE A 173 6.26 -16.49 -4.52
N GLU A 174 7.38 -16.14 -5.16
CA GLU A 174 7.59 -14.78 -5.67
C GLU A 174 6.76 -14.66 -6.95
N GLY A 175 5.44 -14.52 -6.80
CA GLY A 175 4.46 -14.54 -7.88
C GLY A 175 3.63 -13.25 -8.02
N PHE A 176 3.95 -12.23 -7.22
CA PHE A 176 3.33 -10.92 -7.25
C PHE A 176 3.67 -10.16 -8.55
N TYR A 177 2.75 -9.28 -8.95
CA TYR A 177 3.08 -8.21 -9.88
C TYR A 177 3.98 -7.22 -9.16
N GLY A 178 5.04 -6.73 -9.79
CA GLY A 178 5.92 -5.84 -9.07
C GLY A 178 7.40 -6.09 -9.31
N LEU A 179 8.23 -5.35 -8.57
CA LEU A 179 9.66 -5.23 -8.84
C LEU A 179 10.20 -6.52 -8.27
N PRO A 180 10.76 -7.40 -9.11
CA PRO A 180 11.23 -8.67 -8.61
C PRO A 180 12.24 -8.42 -7.50
N TRP A 181 12.28 -9.32 -6.52
CA TRP A 181 13.20 -9.17 -5.41
C TRP A 181 14.65 -9.14 -5.91
N GLY A 182 15.46 -8.27 -5.30
CA GLY A 182 16.89 -8.28 -5.53
C GLY A 182 17.56 -9.57 -5.03
N GLN A 183 18.76 -9.85 -5.53
CA GLN A 183 19.56 -11.02 -5.16
C GLN A 183 19.79 -11.12 -3.63
N GLU A 184 20.12 -10.01 -2.97
CA GLU A 184 20.33 -9.96 -1.52
C GLU A 184 19.08 -10.33 -0.74
N GLY A 185 17.91 -9.83 -1.16
CA GLY A 185 16.61 -10.17 -0.58
C GLY A 185 16.32 -11.67 -0.69
N ARG A 186 16.55 -12.26 -1.87
CA ARG A 186 16.37 -13.71 -2.10
C ARG A 186 17.34 -14.56 -1.27
N ILE A 187 18.61 -14.18 -1.16
CA ILE A 187 19.60 -14.85 -0.29
C ILE A 187 19.15 -14.79 1.17
N SER A 188 18.70 -13.62 1.62
CA SER A 188 18.20 -13.40 2.98
C SER A 188 16.97 -14.28 3.27
N GLN A 189 16.09 -14.44 2.28
CA GLN A 189 14.94 -15.32 2.35
C GLN A 189 15.33 -16.80 2.43
N PHE A 190 16.26 -17.29 1.60
CA PHE A 190 16.70 -18.69 1.69
C PHE A 190 17.27 -19.06 3.06
N LYS A 191 18.05 -18.16 3.66
CA LYS A 191 18.56 -18.36 5.03
C LYS A 191 17.44 -18.40 6.06
N PHE A 192 16.45 -17.53 5.90
CA PHE A 192 15.26 -17.51 6.74
C PHE A 192 14.43 -18.80 6.59
N TYR A 193 14.20 -19.26 5.37
CA TYR A 193 13.47 -20.49 5.06
C TYR A 193 14.16 -21.72 5.67
N GLY A 194 15.47 -21.87 5.48
CA GLY A 194 16.22 -22.97 6.09
C GLY A 194 16.13 -22.96 7.61
N LYS A 195 16.28 -21.79 8.24
CA LYS A 195 16.18 -21.64 9.70
C LYS A 195 14.82 -22.04 10.26
N TYR A 196 13.74 -21.68 9.57
CA TYR A 196 12.36 -21.95 10.00
C TYR A 196 11.71 -23.10 9.25
N LYS A 197 12.53 -23.98 8.66
CA LYS A 197 12.10 -25.26 8.06
C LYS A 197 11.09 -25.12 6.92
N MET A 198 11.15 -24.04 6.15
CA MET A 198 10.47 -23.93 4.84
C MET A 198 11.37 -24.53 3.76
N ASN A 199 10.84 -25.38 2.90
CA ASN A 199 11.60 -26.12 1.89
C ASN A 199 11.24 -25.79 0.45
N THR A 200 10.40 -24.79 0.20
CA THR A 200 9.98 -24.42 -1.16
C THR A 200 10.09 -22.93 -1.38
N TYR A 201 10.69 -22.53 -2.49
CA TYR A 201 10.63 -21.16 -3.00
C TYR A 201 10.39 -21.21 -4.51
N ILE A 202 9.24 -20.71 -4.94
CA ILE A 202 8.83 -20.70 -6.33
C ILE A 202 9.16 -19.35 -6.96
N TYR A 203 10.01 -19.39 -7.98
CA TYR A 203 10.41 -18.25 -8.78
C TYR A 203 9.45 -18.09 -9.95
N GLY A 204 8.56 -17.11 -9.87
CA GLY A 204 7.75 -16.69 -11.01
C GLY A 204 7.39 -15.21 -10.97
N PRO A 205 8.38 -14.31 -10.79
CA PRO A 205 8.10 -12.88 -10.79
C PRO A 205 7.53 -12.48 -12.15
N LYS A 206 6.34 -11.89 -12.14
CA LYS A 206 5.56 -11.59 -13.35
C LYS A 206 6.27 -10.67 -14.34
N ASP A 207 7.17 -9.83 -13.83
CA ASP A 207 7.93 -8.86 -14.63
C ASP A 207 9.29 -9.39 -15.13
N ASP A 208 9.69 -10.63 -14.82
CA ASP A 208 10.84 -11.27 -15.46
C ASP A 208 10.49 -11.77 -16.87
N VAL A 209 11.03 -11.08 -17.88
CA VAL A 209 10.76 -11.35 -19.30
C VAL A 209 11.19 -12.75 -19.77
N PHE A 210 12.13 -13.41 -19.07
CA PHE A 210 12.60 -14.77 -19.41
C PHE A 210 11.83 -15.88 -18.68
N HIS A 211 11.01 -15.49 -17.69
CA HIS A 211 10.02 -16.34 -17.04
C HIS A 211 8.72 -16.37 -17.87
N GLY A 212 8.15 -15.20 -18.20
CA GLY A 212 6.90 -15.10 -18.99
C GLY A 212 6.33 -13.69 -19.19
N PHE A 213 5.07 -13.60 -19.65
CA PHE A 213 4.38 -12.39 -20.19
C PHE A 213 5.07 -11.68 -21.37
N SER A 214 6.17 -12.24 -21.87
CA SER A 214 6.88 -11.81 -23.07
C SER A 214 7.11 -13.02 -23.98
N LYS A 215 7.43 -12.78 -25.26
CA LYS A 215 7.77 -13.86 -26.21
C LYS A 215 9.10 -14.57 -25.92
N ARG A 216 9.83 -14.12 -24.89
CA ARG A 216 11.23 -14.50 -24.61
C ARG A 216 11.39 -15.66 -23.63
N TRP A 217 10.31 -16.28 -23.16
CA TRP A 217 10.41 -17.44 -22.26
C TRP A 217 11.19 -18.62 -22.87
N ARG A 218 11.25 -18.69 -24.21
CA ARG A 218 12.03 -19.67 -25.00
C ARG A 218 13.54 -19.40 -24.98
N GLU A 219 13.96 -18.18 -24.65
CA GLU A 219 15.37 -17.74 -24.68
C GLU A 219 16.12 -18.13 -23.39
N PRO A 220 17.43 -18.35 -23.44
CA PRO A 220 18.25 -18.46 -22.24
C PRO A 220 18.30 -17.14 -21.46
N TYR A 221 18.55 -17.23 -20.16
CA TYR A 221 18.93 -16.05 -19.39
C TYR A 221 20.29 -15.51 -19.90
N PRO A 222 20.47 -14.17 -19.94
CA PRO A 222 21.77 -13.54 -20.14
C PRO A 222 22.81 -14.03 -19.15
N ALA A 223 24.09 -14.02 -19.53
CA ALA A 223 25.16 -14.68 -18.78
C ALA A 223 25.34 -14.16 -17.33
N ASP A 224 25.14 -12.85 -17.13
CA ASP A 224 25.15 -12.20 -15.82
C ASP A 224 23.96 -12.67 -14.95
N MET A 225 22.74 -12.64 -15.49
CA MET A 225 21.55 -13.14 -14.78
C MET A 225 21.66 -14.65 -14.48
N ALA A 226 22.17 -15.43 -15.42
CA ALA A 226 22.39 -16.87 -15.25
C ALA A 226 23.41 -17.17 -14.14
N LYS A 227 24.47 -16.35 -14.03
CA LYS A 227 25.44 -16.43 -12.93
C LYS A 227 24.77 -16.13 -11.59
N ASP A 228 23.93 -15.11 -11.52
CA ASP A 228 23.20 -14.77 -10.30
C ASP A 228 22.22 -15.86 -9.88
N LEU A 229 21.49 -16.44 -10.83
CA LEU A 229 20.59 -17.58 -10.59
C LEU A 229 21.37 -18.80 -10.09
N LYS A 230 22.55 -19.09 -10.64
CA LYS A 230 23.41 -20.20 -10.19
C LYS A 230 23.88 -20.03 -8.75
N GLU A 231 24.22 -18.80 -8.33
CA GLU A 231 24.53 -18.52 -6.93
C GLU A 231 23.30 -18.69 -6.03
N LEU A 232 22.13 -18.23 -6.48
CA LEU A 232 20.87 -18.43 -5.74
C LEU A 232 20.53 -19.93 -5.57
N VAL A 233 20.73 -20.76 -6.59
CA VAL A 233 20.59 -22.23 -6.51
C VAL A 233 21.51 -22.83 -5.44
N LYS A 234 22.78 -22.41 -5.42
CA LYS A 234 23.74 -22.87 -4.41
C LYS A 234 23.30 -22.48 -3.00
N VAL A 235 22.89 -21.24 -2.80
CA VAL A 235 22.41 -20.75 -1.48
C VAL A 235 21.13 -21.48 -1.06
N ALA A 236 20.19 -21.71 -1.96
CA ALA A 236 18.97 -22.47 -1.68
C ALA A 236 19.30 -23.91 -1.24
N LYS A 237 20.21 -24.59 -1.95
CA LYS A 237 20.69 -25.94 -1.59
C LYS A 237 21.36 -25.97 -0.21
N GLN A 238 22.17 -24.96 0.11
CA GLN A 238 22.81 -24.81 1.42
C GLN A 238 21.81 -24.64 2.58
N ASN A 239 20.57 -24.25 2.28
CA ASN A 239 19.51 -24.06 3.26
C ASN A 239 18.38 -25.10 3.16
N LYS A 240 18.59 -26.19 2.39
CA LYS A 240 17.58 -27.24 2.12
C LYS A 240 16.26 -26.68 1.56
N VAL A 241 16.36 -25.67 0.69
CA VAL A 241 15.21 -25.09 -0.02
C VAL A 241 15.20 -25.57 -1.46
N ASN A 242 14.08 -26.13 -1.90
CA ASN A 242 13.79 -26.40 -3.30
C ASN A 242 13.54 -25.07 -4.00
N PHE A 243 14.51 -24.63 -4.79
CA PHE A 243 14.37 -23.49 -5.67
C PHE A 243 13.64 -23.96 -6.93
N VAL A 244 12.36 -23.62 -7.03
CA VAL A 244 11.48 -24.04 -8.12
C VAL A 244 11.50 -22.95 -9.19
N TRP A 245 11.97 -23.26 -10.39
CA TRP A 245 11.87 -22.33 -11.51
C TRP A 245 10.56 -22.53 -12.26
N ALA A 246 9.74 -21.49 -12.33
CA ALA A 246 8.52 -21.51 -13.13
C ALA A 246 8.79 -20.98 -14.55
N VAL A 247 8.06 -21.48 -15.53
CA VAL A 247 7.86 -20.83 -16.84
C VAL A 247 6.41 -20.39 -16.97
N HIS A 248 6.14 -19.25 -17.59
CA HIS A 248 4.79 -18.74 -17.84
C HIS A 248 4.60 -18.48 -19.35
N PRO A 249 4.30 -19.54 -20.13
CA PRO A 249 4.31 -19.47 -21.59
C PRO A 249 2.95 -19.09 -22.19
N GLY A 250 1.88 -19.08 -21.38
CA GLY A 250 0.51 -19.14 -21.88
C GLY A 250 0.04 -17.97 -22.74
N ALA A 251 0.69 -16.80 -22.64
CA ALA A 251 0.29 -15.61 -23.40
C ALA A 251 0.56 -15.73 -24.92
N ASP A 252 1.56 -16.52 -25.35
CA ASP A 252 1.96 -16.64 -26.76
C ASP A 252 2.27 -18.10 -27.18
N ILE A 253 1.84 -19.07 -26.38
CA ILE A 253 2.06 -20.49 -26.66
C ILE A 253 1.25 -20.96 -27.87
N HIS A 254 1.88 -21.77 -28.69
CA HIS A 254 1.23 -22.56 -29.73
C HIS A 254 1.30 -24.03 -29.32
N TRP A 255 0.18 -24.76 -29.39
CA TRP A 255 0.07 -26.17 -28.96
C TRP A 255 0.75 -27.17 -29.92
N GLY A 256 1.85 -26.78 -30.55
CA GLY A 256 2.64 -27.58 -31.49
C GLY A 256 3.90 -28.18 -30.87
N GLU A 257 4.59 -29.01 -31.66
CA GLU A 257 5.85 -29.66 -31.26
C GLU A 257 6.98 -28.66 -30.98
N ALA A 258 7.02 -27.54 -31.72
CA ALA A 258 8.08 -26.53 -31.58
C ALA A 258 8.14 -25.95 -30.15
N ASP A 259 7.00 -25.53 -29.60
CA ASP A 259 6.94 -24.94 -28.26
C ASP A 259 7.12 -25.97 -27.15
N ARG A 260 6.64 -27.21 -27.35
CA ARG A 260 6.94 -28.33 -26.45
C ARG A 260 8.44 -28.59 -26.33
N LYS A 261 9.15 -28.65 -27.47
CA LYS A 261 10.61 -28.80 -27.49
C LYS A 261 11.33 -27.59 -26.92
N ALA A 262 10.84 -26.38 -27.18
CA ALA A 262 11.41 -25.16 -26.62
C ALA A 262 11.30 -25.15 -25.08
N ALA A 263 10.18 -25.59 -24.53
CA ALA A 263 9.98 -25.70 -23.08
C ALA A 263 10.91 -26.75 -22.45
N VAL A 264 11.04 -27.94 -23.03
CA VAL A 264 12.03 -28.94 -22.57
C VAL A 264 13.44 -28.37 -22.63
N LYS A 265 13.82 -27.73 -23.75
CA LYS A 265 15.14 -27.10 -23.89
C LYS A 265 15.37 -26.03 -22.82
N LYS A 266 14.37 -25.20 -22.52
CA LYS A 266 14.47 -24.21 -21.45
C LYS A 266 14.61 -24.87 -20.08
N PHE A 267 13.87 -25.93 -19.79
CA PHE A 267 14.04 -26.71 -18.55
C PHE A 267 15.45 -27.31 -18.44
N GLU A 268 16.02 -27.83 -19.53
CA GLU A 268 17.41 -28.30 -19.58
C GLU A 268 18.41 -27.18 -19.26
N MET A 269 18.25 -25.98 -19.84
CA MET A 269 19.11 -24.84 -19.52
C MET A 269 19.08 -24.49 -18.04
N MET A 270 17.90 -24.51 -17.42
CA MET A 270 17.76 -24.21 -15.98
C MET A 270 18.29 -25.37 -15.12
N TYR A 271 18.14 -26.62 -15.56
CA TYR A 271 18.72 -27.79 -14.92
C TYR A 271 20.26 -27.71 -14.88
N ASP A 272 20.88 -27.24 -15.97
CA ASP A 272 22.33 -27.02 -16.08
C ASP A 272 22.82 -25.89 -15.16
N LEU A 273 21.97 -24.89 -14.86
CA LEU A 273 22.22 -23.90 -13.81
C LEU A 273 22.09 -24.48 -12.39
N GLY A 274 21.54 -25.70 -12.26
CA GLY A 274 21.45 -26.46 -11.02
C GLY A 274 20.04 -26.55 -10.42
N PHE A 275 19.01 -26.06 -11.12
CA PHE A 275 17.62 -26.22 -10.67
C PHE A 275 17.21 -27.71 -10.71
N ARG A 276 16.42 -28.11 -9.70
CA ARG A 276 15.89 -29.48 -9.56
C ARG A 276 14.38 -29.53 -9.32
N SER A 277 13.73 -28.37 -9.38
CA SER A 277 12.28 -28.26 -9.25
C SER A 277 11.76 -27.27 -10.28
N PHE A 278 10.63 -27.62 -10.89
CA PHE A 278 10.09 -26.91 -12.04
C PHE A 278 8.60 -26.66 -11.88
N ALA A 279 8.11 -25.57 -12.45
CA ALA A 279 6.70 -25.26 -12.52
C ALA A 279 6.31 -24.64 -13.87
N VAL A 280 5.02 -24.71 -14.21
CA VAL A 280 4.45 -24.06 -15.39
C VAL A 280 3.22 -23.26 -14.97
N PHE A 281 3.15 -21.99 -15.35
CA PHE A 281 2.07 -21.10 -14.98
C PHE A 281 1.22 -20.69 -16.18
N PHE A 282 -0.09 -20.71 -15.98
CA PHE A 282 -1.13 -20.28 -16.92
C PHE A 282 -2.11 -19.29 -16.26
N ASP A 283 -1.72 -18.65 -15.16
CA ASP A 283 -2.53 -17.60 -14.51
C ASP A 283 -2.56 -16.31 -15.34
N ASP A 284 -3.68 -15.59 -15.28
CA ASP A 284 -3.86 -14.25 -15.85
C ASP A 284 -3.62 -14.16 -17.37
N ILE A 285 -4.06 -15.17 -18.12
CA ILE A 285 -4.07 -15.23 -19.58
C ILE A 285 -5.47 -15.52 -20.14
N GLY A 286 -5.66 -15.23 -21.44
CA GLY A 286 -6.85 -15.60 -22.21
C GLY A 286 -6.50 -16.34 -23.50
N GLY A 287 -7.51 -16.61 -24.33
CA GLY A 287 -7.32 -17.20 -25.65
C GLY A 287 -6.94 -18.69 -25.64
N GLU A 288 -6.20 -19.14 -26.66
CA GLU A 288 -5.83 -20.56 -26.83
C GLU A 288 -4.98 -21.11 -25.68
N GLY A 289 -4.07 -20.31 -25.12
CA GLY A 289 -3.23 -20.68 -23.99
C GLY A 289 -4.02 -20.98 -22.71
N ALA A 290 -5.25 -20.49 -22.60
CA ALA A 290 -6.11 -20.65 -21.43
C ALA A 290 -6.92 -21.96 -21.41
N LYS A 291 -6.92 -22.74 -22.49
CA LYS A 291 -7.74 -23.97 -22.61
C LYS A 291 -7.11 -25.15 -21.86
N PRO A 292 -7.90 -25.91 -21.07
CA PRO A 292 -7.36 -26.98 -20.23
C PRO A 292 -6.81 -28.16 -21.04
N GLU A 293 -7.36 -28.47 -22.21
CA GLU A 293 -6.92 -29.61 -23.04
C GLU A 293 -5.47 -29.43 -23.52
N GLY A 294 -5.14 -28.24 -24.04
CA GLY A 294 -3.78 -27.92 -24.49
C GLY A 294 -2.78 -27.90 -23.33
N GLN A 295 -3.19 -27.37 -22.18
CA GLN A 295 -2.37 -27.37 -20.96
C GLN A 295 -2.07 -28.79 -20.48
N VAL A 296 -3.07 -29.66 -20.42
CA VAL A 296 -2.88 -31.07 -20.04
C VAL A 296 -1.89 -31.77 -20.97
N GLU A 297 -2.09 -31.66 -22.28
CA GLU A 297 -1.19 -32.30 -23.26
C GLU A 297 0.25 -31.80 -23.10
N PHE A 298 0.41 -30.48 -22.96
CA PHE A 298 1.71 -29.84 -22.78
C PHE A 298 2.41 -30.28 -21.49
N LEU A 299 1.68 -30.30 -20.37
CA LEU A 299 2.23 -30.66 -19.06
C LEU A 299 2.58 -32.14 -18.97
N ASN A 300 1.73 -33.04 -19.46
CA ASN A 300 2.03 -34.48 -19.49
C ASN A 300 3.24 -34.76 -20.39
N TYR A 301 3.40 -34.00 -21.50
CA TYR A 301 4.60 -34.09 -22.33
C TYR A 301 5.86 -33.67 -21.55
N LEU A 302 5.85 -32.54 -20.84
CA LEU A 302 7.00 -32.12 -20.02
C LEU A 302 7.29 -33.11 -18.88
N ASN A 303 6.24 -33.66 -18.28
CA ASN A 303 6.35 -34.65 -17.21
C ASN A 303 7.08 -35.90 -17.70
N LYS A 304 6.67 -36.44 -18.85
CA LYS A 304 7.29 -37.60 -19.48
C LYS A 304 8.69 -37.33 -20.04
N GLU A 305 8.84 -36.24 -20.79
CA GLU A 305 10.04 -36.01 -21.60
C GLU A 305 11.19 -35.37 -20.83
N PHE A 306 10.91 -34.77 -19.67
CA PHE A 306 11.91 -34.15 -18.82
C PHE A 306 11.83 -34.66 -17.38
N ILE A 307 10.69 -34.52 -16.70
CA ILE A 307 10.60 -34.78 -15.24
C ILE A 307 10.91 -36.24 -14.91
N HIS A 308 10.27 -37.21 -15.56
CA HIS A 308 10.52 -38.63 -15.32
C HIS A 308 11.85 -39.15 -15.88
N LYS A 309 12.52 -38.41 -16.77
CA LYS A 309 13.83 -38.78 -17.32
C LYS A 309 14.98 -38.31 -16.44
N LYS A 310 14.80 -37.26 -15.64
CA LYS A 310 15.85 -36.77 -14.73
C LYS A 310 15.79 -37.53 -13.40
N PRO A 311 16.92 -37.99 -12.85
CA PRO A 311 16.95 -38.86 -11.68
C PRO A 311 16.70 -38.12 -10.35
N ASP A 312 16.82 -36.80 -10.35
CA ASP A 312 16.93 -35.98 -9.13
C ASP A 312 16.04 -34.73 -9.17
N VAL A 313 14.96 -34.74 -9.96
CA VAL A 313 13.98 -33.65 -10.01
C VAL A 313 12.74 -33.96 -9.16
N THR A 314 12.15 -32.92 -8.56
CA THR A 314 10.88 -33.04 -7.85
C THR A 314 9.70 -33.12 -8.83
N PRO A 315 8.51 -33.57 -8.39
CA PRO A 315 7.30 -33.51 -9.22
C PRO A 315 7.02 -32.10 -9.74
N LEU A 316 6.45 -32.02 -10.96
CA LEU A 316 6.07 -30.77 -11.61
C LEU A 316 4.91 -30.09 -10.87
N ILE A 317 4.91 -28.75 -10.84
CA ILE A 317 3.79 -27.95 -10.32
C ILE A 317 3.18 -27.14 -11.46
N VAL A 318 1.86 -27.03 -11.53
CA VAL A 318 1.16 -26.14 -12.45
C VAL A 318 0.31 -25.11 -11.71
N CYS A 319 0.39 -23.84 -12.10
CA CYS A 319 -0.67 -22.87 -11.82
C CYS A 319 -1.65 -22.84 -13.00
N PRO A 320 -2.87 -23.37 -12.86
CA PRO A 320 -3.85 -23.39 -13.96
C PRO A 320 -4.41 -21.99 -14.26
N THR A 321 -5.12 -21.83 -15.38
CA THR A 321 -5.90 -20.61 -15.68
C THR A 321 -7.01 -20.41 -14.66
N ALA A 322 -7.79 -21.47 -14.38
CA ALA A 322 -8.79 -21.44 -13.33
C ALA A 322 -8.13 -21.83 -12.00
N TYR A 323 -7.39 -20.90 -11.40
CA TYR A 323 -6.65 -21.12 -10.16
C TYR A 323 -7.45 -20.82 -8.88
N SER A 324 -8.71 -20.39 -8.99
CA SER A 324 -9.58 -20.07 -7.84
C SER A 324 -11.01 -20.53 -8.05
N GLY A 325 -11.80 -20.55 -6.97
CA GLY A 325 -13.23 -20.87 -7.00
C GLY A 325 -13.58 -22.31 -6.61
N GLY A 326 -14.86 -22.66 -6.78
CA GLY A 326 -15.46 -23.91 -6.26
C GLY A 326 -15.41 -25.12 -7.19
N GLY A 327 -14.69 -25.05 -8.31
CA GLY A 327 -14.65 -26.09 -9.35
C GLY A 327 -15.51 -25.75 -10.57
N SER A 328 -15.11 -26.27 -11.73
CA SER A 328 -15.76 -26.07 -13.03
C SER A 328 -15.33 -27.18 -14.00
N ARG A 329 -15.90 -27.21 -15.21
CA ARG A 329 -15.49 -28.16 -16.25
C ARG A 329 -13.99 -28.12 -16.54
N TYR A 330 -13.39 -26.93 -16.48
CA TYR A 330 -11.93 -26.77 -16.59
C TYR A 330 -11.18 -27.64 -15.56
N HIS A 331 -11.61 -27.61 -14.30
CA HIS A 331 -10.98 -28.36 -13.21
C HIS A 331 -11.20 -29.87 -13.35
N GLU A 332 -12.34 -30.30 -13.89
CA GLU A 332 -12.59 -31.71 -14.20
C GLU A 332 -11.62 -32.24 -15.25
N VAL A 333 -11.43 -31.50 -16.36
CA VAL A 333 -10.49 -31.88 -17.43
C VAL A 333 -9.07 -32.02 -16.87
N MET A 334 -8.62 -31.03 -16.08
CA MET A 334 -7.32 -31.10 -15.40
C MET A 334 -7.26 -32.31 -14.45
N GLY A 335 -8.29 -32.56 -13.66
CA GLY A 335 -8.34 -33.68 -12.73
C GLY A 335 -8.37 -35.05 -13.39
N GLU A 336 -9.02 -35.17 -14.55
CA GLU A 336 -9.21 -36.41 -15.32
C GLU A 336 -7.98 -36.80 -16.12
N HIS A 337 -7.34 -35.83 -16.77
CA HIS A 337 -6.38 -36.12 -17.83
C HIS A 337 -4.93 -35.74 -17.49
N LEU A 338 -4.70 -34.85 -16.51
CA LEU A 338 -3.34 -34.50 -16.08
C LEU A 338 -2.73 -35.64 -15.26
N ASP A 339 -1.45 -35.96 -15.50
CA ASP A 339 -0.71 -36.97 -14.74
C ASP A 339 -0.80 -36.71 -13.22
N LYS A 340 -1.00 -37.77 -12.43
CA LYS A 340 -1.41 -37.67 -11.02
C LYS A 340 -0.33 -37.16 -10.08
N ASP A 341 0.94 -37.25 -10.48
CA ASP A 341 2.07 -36.74 -9.72
C ASP A 341 2.30 -35.23 -9.91
N ILE A 342 1.71 -34.62 -10.94
CA ILE A 342 1.75 -33.17 -11.15
C ILE A 342 0.85 -32.47 -10.11
N GLY A 343 1.43 -31.52 -9.39
CA GLY A 343 0.69 -30.69 -8.43
C GLY A 343 -0.05 -29.54 -9.09
N ILE A 344 -1.28 -29.27 -8.65
CA ILE A 344 -2.14 -28.22 -9.23
C ILE A 344 -2.36 -27.13 -8.18
N MET A 345 -1.99 -25.89 -8.51
CA MET A 345 -2.14 -24.76 -7.60
C MET A 345 -3.60 -24.29 -7.49
N TRP A 346 -3.98 -23.83 -6.30
CA TRP A 346 -5.29 -23.23 -6.03
C TRP A 346 -5.19 -22.12 -4.96
N THR A 347 -5.88 -20.99 -5.18
CA THR A 347 -5.76 -19.79 -4.32
C THR A 347 -6.87 -19.63 -3.28
N GLY A 348 -7.87 -20.50 -3.30
CA GLY A 348 -9.05 -20.39 -2.45
C GLY A 348 -10.34 -20.17 -3.24
N SER A 349 -11.41 -19.85 -2.52
CA SER A 349 -12.73 -19.58 -3.13
C SER A 349 -12.74 -18.33 -4.01
N SER A 350 -11.70 -17.48 -3.92
CA SER A 350 -11.45 -16.35 -4.80
C SER A 350 -9.93 -16.18 -5.01
N ILE A 351 -9.54 -15.20 -5.83
CA ILE A 351 -8.13 -14.87 -6.12
C ILE A 351 -7.38 -14.56 -4.83
N VAL A 352 -7.93 -13.66 -4.00
CA VAL A 352 -7.40 -13.32 -2.68
C VAL A 352 -8.43 -13.77 -1.64
N SER A 353 -8.16 -14.87 -0.94
CA SER A 353 -9.11 -15.42 0.02
C SER A 353 -8.46 -16.27 1.11
N ASP A 354 -9.25 -16.52 2.15
CA ASP A 354 -8.96 -17.52 3.16
C ASP A 354 -9.06 -18.94 2.58
N ILE A 355 -8.28 -19.87 3.13
CA ILE A 355 -8.29 -21.29 2.77
C ILE A 355 -9.13 -22.06 3.78
N ARG A 356 -10.37 -22.36 3.39
CA ARG A 356 -11.34 -23.05 4.24
C ARG A 356 -11.42 -24.54 3.92
N THR A 357 -11.47 -25.39 4.95
CA THR A 357 -11.45 -26.86 4.79
C THR A 357 -12.57 -27.39 3.89
N PRO A 358 -13.84 -26.92 4.00
CA PRO A 358 -14.90 -27.38 3.09
C PRO A 358 -14.63 -27.04 1.63
N ALA A 359 -14.13 -25.83 1.34
CA ALA A 359 -13.84 -25.40 -0.02
C ALA A 359 -12.65 -26.18 -0.62
N LEU A 360 -11.59 -26.38 0.16
CA LEU A 360 -10.44 -27.20 -0.25
C LEU A 360 -10.83 -28.65 -0.55
N LYS A 361 -11.64 -29.27 0.31
CA LYS A 361 -12.17 -30.62 0.05
C LYS A 361 -13.07 -30.65 -1.18
N GLY A 362 -13.83 -29.58 -1.42
CA GLY A 362 -14.66 -29.43 -2.61
C GLY A 362 -13.83 -29.44 -3.89
N ILE A 363 -12.84 -28.56 -4.00
CA ILE A 363 -12.01 -28.46 -5.20
C ILE A 363 -11.16 -29.72 -5.44
N ASN A 364 -10.67 -30.37 -4.37
CA ASN A 364 -9.91 -31.62 -4.47
C ASN A 364 -10.71 -32.76 -5.12
N LYS A 365 -12.06 -32.74 -5.06
CA LYS A 365 -12.91 -33.72 -5.77
C LYS A 365 -12.84 -33.54 -7.29
N TYR A 366 -12.83 -32.28 -7.76
CA TYR A 366 -12.69 -31.96 -9.18
C TYR A 366 -11.29 -32.30 -9.70
N LEU A 367 -10.26 -31.90 -8.94
CA LEU A 367 -8.86 -32.13 -9.31
C LEU A 367 -8.42 -33.60 -9.13
N LYS A 368 -9.23 -34.40 -8.42
CA LYS A 368 -8.99 -35.81 -8.09
C LYS A 368 -7.60 -36.03 -7.44
N ARG A 369 -7.14 -35.05 -6.67
CA ARG A 369 -5.85 -35.02 -5.92
C ARG A 369 -5.85 -33.89 -4.87
N PRO A 370 -4.95 -33.92 -3.87
CA PRO A 370 -4.71 -32.78 -2.98
C PRO A 370 -4.17 -31.56 -3.76
N SER A 371 -4.73 -30.38 -3.53
CA SER A 371 -4.28 -29.14 -4.16
C SER A 371 -2.94 -28.66 -3.58
N PHE A 372 -2.16 -27.94 -4.38
CA PHE A 372 -1.03 -27.13 -3.91
C PHE A 372 -1.55 -25.72 -3.62
N ILE A 373 -1.48 -25.24 -2.39
CA ILE A 373 -2.04 -23.92 -2.06
C ILE A 373 -1.10 -22.81 -2.52
N TRP A 374 -1.64 -21.87 -3.30
CA TRP A 374 -1.07 -20.54 -3.49
C TRP A 374 -1.86 -19.57 -2.61
N TRP A 375 -1.34 -19.20 -1.46
CA TRP A 375 -2.07 -18.27 -0.58
C TRP A 375 -1.65 -16.82 -0.85
N ASN A 376 -2.58 -16.01 -1.36
CA ASN A 376 -2.36 -14.57 -1.62
C ASN A 376 -2.39 -13.74 -0.33
N PHE A 377 -1.44 -14.01 0.57
CA PHE A 377 -1.13 -13.22 1.75
C PHE A 377 0.31 -13.55 2.16
N PRO A 378 1.17 -12.57 2.51
CA PRO A 378 0.87 -11.14 2.73
C PRO A 378 1.00 -10.22 1.49
N VAL A 379 0.89 -10.72 0.25
CA VAL A 379 1.02 -9.89 -0.96
C VAL A 379 0.16 -8.61 -0.93
N THR A 380 0.75 -7.48 -1.33
CA THR A 380 0.11 -6.15 -1.38
C THR A 380 0.16 -5.52 -2.78
N ASP A 381 0.41 -6.28 -3.84
CA ASP A 381 0.52 -5.74 -5.21
C ASP A 381 -0.75 -5.06 -5.73
N TYR A 382 -1.92 -5.43 -5.19
CA TYR A 382 -3.23 -4.82 -5.43
C TYR A 382 -3.60 -3.69 -4.44
N VAL A 383 -2.81 -3.49 -3.36
CA VAL A 383 -2.99 -2.47 -2.30
C VAL A 383 -1.64 -1.91 -1.82
N ARG A 384 -0.79 -1.50 -2.77
CA ARG A 384 0.63 -1.14 -2.51
C ARG A 384 0.85 0.07 -1.58
N HIS A 385 -0.23 0.77 -1.24
CA HIS A 385 -0.24 1.82 -0.24
C HIS A 385 -0.03 1.30 1.19
N ALA A 386 -0.35 0.03 1.43
CA ALA A 386 -0.37 -0.60 2.75
C ALA A 386 0.75 -1.64 2.95
N LEU A 387 0.97 -2.00 4.21
CA LEU A 387 1.82 -3.13 4.62
C LEU A 387 0.96 -4.15 5.38
N PHE A 388 1.21 -5.44 5.16
CA PHE A 388 0.58 -6.53 5.91
C PHE A 388 1.54 -7.08 6.96
N LEU A 389 1.68 -6.35 8.07
CA LEU A 389 2.56 -6.72 9.19
C LEU A 389 1.81 -7.39 10.36
N GLY A 390 0.50 -7.55 10.25
CA GLY A 390 -0.37 -8.06 11.31
C GLY A 390 -0.36 -9.57 11.50
N ARG A 391 -1.32 -10.03 12.29
CA ARG A 391 -1.53 -11.45 12.58
C ARG A 391 -1.77 -12.25 11.29
N THR A 392 -1.17 -13.44 11.23
CA THR A 392 -1.35 -14.35 10.09
C THR A 392 -2.48 -15.34 10.40
N TYR A 393 -3.63 -15.19 9.76
CA TYR A 393 -4.78 -16.06 9.93
C TYR A 393 -5.59 -16.13 8.63
N GLY A 394 -6.50 -17.10 8.56
CA GLY A 394 -7.34 -17.33 7.38
C GLY A 394 -7.14 -18.71 6.73
N VAL A 395 -6.33 -19.59 7.32
CA VAL A 395 -6.19 -20.99 6.89
C VAL A 395 -6.68 -21.88 8.03
N ASP A 396 -7.69 -22.70 7.75
CA ASP A 396 -8.22 -23.63 8.76
C ASP A 396 -7.15 -24.69 9.10
N ALA A 397 -6.93 -24.95 10.40
CA ALA A 397 -5.87 -25.87 10.84
C ALA A 397 -6.08 -27.32 10.36
N ASP A 398 -7.33 -27.74 10.20
CA ASP A 398 -7.70 -29.07 9.71
C ASP A 398 -7.63 -29.20 8.18
N ALA A 399 -7.25 -28.13 7.46
CA ALA A 399 -7.06 -28.15 6.01
C ALA A 399 -5.73 -28.80 5.60
N MET A 400 -4.69 -28.74 6.45
CA MET A 400 -3.31 -29.14 6.11
C MET A 400 -3.18 -30.57 5.53
N PRO A 401 -3.87 -31.61 6.06
CA PRO A 401 -3.78 -32.96 5.50
C PRO A 401 -4.32 -33.11 4.08
N PHE A 402 -5.07 -32.12 3.57
CA PHE A 402 -5.68 -32.12 2.24
C PHE A 402 -4.87 -31.29 1.22
N MET A 403 -3.65 -30.90 1.58
CA MET A 403 -2.74 -30.13 0.74
C MET A 403 -1.55 -30.97 0.30
N GLN A 404 -1.18 -30.87 -0.97
CA GLN A 404 0.11 -31.38 -1.44
C GLN A 404 1.25 -30.47 -1.00
N GLY A 405 1.00 -29.16 -0.97
CA GLY A 405 1.96 -28.13 -0.63
C GLY A 405 1.28 -26.80 -0.32
N PHE A 406 2.06 -25.85 0.20
CA PHE A 406 1.62 -24.51 0.57
C PHE A 406 2.73 -23.50 0.24
N ALA A 407 2.42 -22.55 -0.64
CA ALA A 407 3.26 -21.40 -0.93
C ALA A 407 2.48 -20.11 -0.64
N SER A 408 3.02 -19.28 0.25
CA SER A 408 2.51 -17.92 0.50
C SER A 408 3.09 -16.94 -0.53
N ASN A 409 2.24 -16.11 -1.12
CA ASN A 409 2.65 -15.00 -1.98
C ASN A 409 2.97 -13.78 -1.09
N PRO A 410 4.24 -13.34 -1.01
CA PRO A 410 4.67 -12.30 -0.10
C PRO A 410 4.49 -10.89 -0.71
N MET A 411 4.80 -9.85 0.07
CA MET A 411 4.91 -8.48 -0.47
C MET A 411 6.15 -8.39 -1.37
N ASP A 412 6.20 -7.35 -2.21
CA ASP A 412 7.42 -6.92 -2.92
C ASP A 412 8.52 -6.37 -1.98
N LYS A 413 8.27 -6.37 -0.66
CA LYS A 413 9.22 -6.07 0.42
C LYS A 413 9.66 -7.36 1.14
N PRO A 414 10.83 -7.95 0.78
CA PRO A 414 11.22 -9.25 1.29
C PRO A 414 11.40 -9.26 2.81
N GLU A 415 12.11 -8.30 3.41
CA GLU A 415 12.34 -8.31 4.85
C GLU A 415 11.06 -8.08 5.65
N ALA A 416 10.21 -7.14 5.21
CA ALA A 416 8.91 -6.90 5.86
C ALA A 416 7.99 -8.12 5.83
N SER A 417 8.05 -8.91 4.75
CA SER A 417 7.24 -10.14 4.61
C SER A 417 7.59 -11.21 5.66
N LYS A 418 8.79 -11.17 6.26
CA LYS A 418 9.24 -12.20 7.21
C LYS A 418 8.38 -12.32 8.47
N ILE A 419 7.68 -11.26 8.88
CA ILE A 419 6.77 -11.30 10.04
C ILE A 419 5.65 -12.33 9.78
N SER A 420 5.00 -12.23 8.63
CA SER A 420 3.94 -13.15 8.21
C SER A 420 4.48 -14.51 7.79
N LEU A 421 5.62 -14.54 7.10
CA LEU A 421 6.25 -15.80 6.67
C LEU A 421 6.75 -16.65 7.84
N PHE A 422 7.16 -16.03 8.95
CA PHE A 422 7.48 -16.75 10.19
C PHE A 422 6.26 -17.53 10.70
N SER A 423 5.10 -16.89 10.66
CA SER A 423 3.84 -17.51 11.05
C SER A 423 3.41 -18.60 10.08
N VAL A 424 3.61 -18.42 8.76
CA VAL A 424 3.40 -19.46 7.75
C VAL A 424 4.30 -20.67 8.00
N ALA A 425 5.57 -20.45 8.34
CA ALA A 425 6.49 -21.53 8.69
C ALA A 425 6.00 -22.34 9.90
N ASN A 426 5.51 -21.67 10.94
CA ASN A 426 4.97 -22.34 12.12
C ASN A 426 3.67 -23.11 11.80
N MET A 427 2.74 -22.46 11.11
CA MET A 427 1.42 -22.99 10.76
C MET A 427 1.50 -24.22 9.86
N THR A 428 2.36 -24.22 8.84
CA THR A 428 2.50 -25.33 7.89
C THR A 428 3.32 -26.51 8.44
N TRP A 429 4.08 -26.28 9.52
CA TRP A 429 4.82 -27.33 10.21
C TRP A 429 3.98 -28.05 11.28
N ASN A 430 3.26 -27.29 12.11
CA ASN A 430 2.42 -27.82 13.19
C ASN A 430 1.17 -26.93 13.38
N ALA A 431 0.13 -27.24 12.61
CA ALA A 431 -1.10 -26.46 12.61
C ALA A 431 -1.86 -26.58 13.93
N LYS A 432 -1.73 -27.71 14.64
CA LYS A 432 -2.40 -27.93 15.93
C LYS A 432 -1.85 -27.03 17.03
N ALA A 433 -0.55 -26.74 17.02
CA ALA A 433 0.09 -25.87 18.00
C ALA A 433 0.14 -24.39 17.56
N TYR A 434 -0.33 -24.08 16.36
CA TYR A 434 -0.28 -22.73 15.82
C TYR A 434 -1.29 -21.81 16.52
N ASP A 435 -0.78 -20.76 17.15
CA ASP A 435 -1.56 -19.64 17.67
C ASP A 435 -1.13 -18.37 16.93
N SER A 436 -2.07 -17.74 16.24
CA SER A 436 -1.82 -16.60 15.36
C SER A 436 -1.28 -15.39 16.11
N ASP A 437 -1.89 -15.04 17.26
CA ASP A 437 -1.52 -13.86 18.03
C ASP A 437 -0.16 -14.05 18.71
N ARG A 438 0.04 -15.21 19.34
CA ARG A 438 1.28 -15.54 20.01
C ARG A 438 2.44 -15.64 19.03
N THR A 439 2.25 -16.33 17.90
CA THR A 439 3.32 -16.50 16.91
C THR A 439 3.70 -15.15 16.29
N TRP A 440 2.74 -14.26 16.07
CA TRP A 440 3.00 -12.91 15.57
C TRP A 440 3.80 -12.05 16.55
N LYS A 441 3.41 -12.01 17.83
CA LYS A 441 4.16 -11.29 18.87
C LYS A 441 5.57 -11.86 19.06
N ASP A 442 5.70 -13.19 19.03
CA ASP A 442 6.98 -13.85 19.16
C ASP A 442 7.86 -13.65 17.92
N SER A 443 7.29 -13.59 16.70
CA SER A 443 8.05 -13.28 15.48
C SER A 443 8.66 -11.88 15.55
N ILE A 444 7.90 -10.88 16.00
CA ILE A 444 8.41 -9.51 16.18
C ILE A 444 9.54 -9.48 17.21
N ARG A 445 9.37 -10.19 18.35
CA ARG A 445 10.40 -10.28 19.40
C ARG A 445 11.70 -10.94 18.90
N ILE A 446 11.58 -11.98 18.07
CA ILE A 446 12.72 -12.73 17.52
C ILE A 446 13.41 -11.96 16.41
N LEU A 447 12.64 -11.37 15.50
CA LEU A 447 13.18 -10.69 14.31
C LEU A 447 13.75 -9.31 14.65
N PHE A 448 13.18 -8.62 15.64
CA PHE A 448 13.55 -7.25 16.01
C PHE A 448 13.84 -7.09 17.51
N PRO A 449 14.79 -7.85 18.09
CA PRO A 449 14.99 -7.91 19.54
C PRO A 449 15.37 -6.55 20.17
N GLY A 450 16.04 -5.67 19.44
CA GLY A 450 16.45 -4.33 19.93
C GLY A 450 15.33 -3.29 19.97
N CYS A 451 14.23 -3.51 19.24
CA CYS A 451 13.11 -2.56 19.12
C CYS A 451 11.73 -3.22 19.14
N SER A 452 11.60 -4.42 19.74
CA SER A 452 10.40 -5.25 19.67
C SER A 452 9.11 -4.52 20.08
N SER A 453 9.15 -3.71 21.15
CA SER A 453 7.98 -2.90 21.56
C SER A 453 7.59 -1.84 20.52
N ALA A 454 8.56 -1.15 19.92
CA ALA A 454 8.29 -0.14 18.90
C ALA A 454 7.80 -0.79 17.60
N MET A 455 8.41 -1.93 17.25
CA MET A 455 8.00 -2.73 16.09
C MET A 455 6.60 -3.33 16.28
N GLN A 456 6.24 -3.73 17.51
CA GLN A 456 4.88 -4.17 17.83
C GLN A 456 3.87 -3.05 17.59
N THR A 457 4.12 -1.84 18.12
CA THR A 457 3.26 -0.68 17.83
C THR A 457 3.16 -0.40 16.33
N PHE A 458 4.26 -0.49 15.57
CA PHE A 458 4.21 -0.27 14.12
C PHE A 458 3.38 -1.35 13.41
N ALA A 459 3.51 -2.62 13.80
CA ALA A 459 2.75 -3.73 13.22
C ALA A 459 1.26 -3.70 13.61
N ASP A 460 0.94 -3.36 14.87
CA ASP A 460 -0.44 -3.23 15.39
C ASP A 460 -1.29 -2.30 14.52
N HIS A 461 -0.65 -1.30 13.90
CA HIS A 461 -1.28 -0.22 13.15
C HIS A 461 -0.96 -0.22 11.65
N ASN A 462 -0.34 -1.28 11.11
CA ASN A 462 -0.09 -1.45 9.67
C ASN A 462 -0.37 -2.90 9.28
N SER A 463 -1.65 -3.23 9.17
CA SER A 463 -2.14 -4.61 9.00
C SER A 463 -3.24 -4.76 7.96
N ASP A 464 -4.05 -3.71 7.72
CA ASP A 464 -5.15 -3.74 6.75
C ASP A 464 -4.81 -3.02 5.44
N GLY A 465 -5.39 -3.50 4.34
CA GLY A 465 -5.13 -3.00 2.99
C GLY A 465 -6.15 -1.99 2.50
N GLY A 466 -7.12 -1.60 3.34
CA GLY A 466 -8.23 -0.77 2.94
C GLY A 466 -9.15 -1.43 1.89
N PRO A 467 -10.15 -0.68 1.41
CA PRO A 467 -10.99 -1.11 0.29
C PRO A 467 -10.16 -1.37 -0.98
N SER A 468 -10.49 -2.43 -1.73
CA SER A 468 -9.86 -2.75 -3.01
C SER A 468 -10.80 -3.61 -3.88
N GLY A 469 -10.43 -3.85 -5.14
CA GLY A 469 -11.21 -4.69 -6.05
C GLY A 469 -11.41 -6.14 -5.55
N HIS A 470 -10.45 -6.67 -4.77
CA HIS A 470 -10.60 -7.96 -4.10
C HIS A 470 -11.28 -7.86 -2.73
N ASN A 471 -11.21 -6.68 -2.12
CA ASN A 471 -11.78 -6.35 -0.80
C ASN A 471 -11.44 -7.38 0.29
N TYR A 472 -10.25 -7.97 0.23
CA TYR A 472 -9.72 -8.85 1.26
C TYR A 472 -9.17 -8.00 2.42
N ARG A 473 -9.92 -7.95 3.51
CA ARG A 473 -9.65 -7.08 4.67
C ARG A 473 -8.98 -7.85 5.80
N LYS A 474 -8.15 -7.15 6.55
CA LYS A 474 -7.57 -7.61 7.82
C LYS A 474 -8.03 -6.68 8.94
N GLU A 475 -7.90 -7.17 10.15
CA GLU A 475 -8.04 -6.33 11.33
C GLU A 475 -6.79 -5.45 11.52
N GLU A 476 -6.95 -4.33 12.21
CA GLU A 476 -5.88 -3.41 12.53
C GLU A 476 -6.27 -2.60 13.78
N SER A 477 -5.29 -2.22 14.60
CA SER A 477 -5.49 -1.42 15.82
C SER A 477 -6.48 -2.04 16.81
N VAL A 478 -6.61 -3.37 16.82
CA VAL A 478 -7.66 -4.14 17.51
C VAL A 478 -7.78 -3.75 19.00
N GLU A 479 -6.66 -3.63 19.70
CA GLU A 479 -6.62 -3.36 21.13
C GLU A 479 -7.08 -1.93 21.50
N ILE A 480 -6.86 -0.95 20.63
CA ILE A 480 -7.18 0.47 20.88
C ILE A 480 -8.50 0.89 20.22
N ALA A 481 -9.00 0.18 19.20
CA ALA A 481 -10.21 0.54 18.46
C ALA A 481 -11.45 0.80 19.36
N PRO A 482 -11.74 0.01 20.42
CA PRO A 482 -12.85 0.32 21.32
C PRO A 482 -12.67 1.64 22.08
N VAL A 483 -11.44 2.01 22.42
CA VAL A 483 -11.11 3.28 23.11
C VAL A 483 -11.25 4.45 22.16
N VAL A 484 -10.80 4.28 20.92
CA VAL A 484 -10.99 5.27 19.84
C VAL A 484 -12.47 5.59 19.69
N GLU A 485 -13.31 4.57 19.51
CA GLU A 485 -14.75 4.77 19.32
C GLU A 485 -15.41 5.40 20.55
N GLN A 486 -15.00 5.00 21.77
CA GLN A 486 -15.49 5.62 22.99
C GLN A 486 -15.19 7.13 23.05
N VAL A 487 -13.97 7.55 22.70
CA VAL A 487 -13.58 8.97 22.70
C VAL A 487 -14.31 9.73 21.59
N LEU A 488 -14.37 9.17 20.38
CA LEU A 488 -15.06 9.80 19.25
C LEU A 488 -16.55 9.99 19.54
N GLU A 489 -17.23 9.00 20.11
CA GLU A 489 -18.65 9.11 20.47
C GLU A 489 -18.92 10.20 21.51
N LEU A 490 -18.04 10.35 22.51
CA LEU A 490 -18.15 11.45 23.47
C LEU A 490 -17.96 12.81 22.79
N CYS A 491 -16.98 12.93 21.91
CA CYS A 491 -16.76 14.14 21.10
C CYS A 491 -17.97 14.46 20.21
N ARG A 492 -18.57 13.46 19.54
CA ARG A 492 -19.77 13.62 18.69
C ARG A 492 -20.97 14.16 19.48
N ARG A 493 -21.08 13.81 20.76
CA ARG A 493 -22.12 14.30 21.68
C ARG A 493 -21.80 15.66 22.30
N GLY A 494 -20.63 16.23 22.03
CA GLY A 494 -20.16 17.48 22.65
C GLY A 494 -19.86 17.32 24.15
N ALA A 495 -19.60 16.09 24.61
CA ALA A 495 -19.23 15.84 25.99
C ALA A 495 -17.78 16.27 26.26
N ARG A 496 -17.49 16.63 27.51
CA ARG A 496 -16.13 16.87 27.97
C ARG A 496 -15.36 15.54 28.00
N VAL A 497 -14.22 15.45 27.33
CA VAL A 497 -13.41 14.22 27.24
C VAL A 497 -12.06 14.30 27.96
N SER A 498 -11.52 15.52 28.17
CA SER A 498 -10.22 15.67 28.85
C SER A 498 -10.24 15.10 30.26
N GLY A 499 -9.15 14.43 30.64
CA GLY A 499 -9.00 13.79 31.95
C GLY A 499 -9.78 12.49 32.13
N SER A 500 -10.45 11.98 31.10
CA SER A 500 -11.01 10.62 31.12
C SER A 500 -9.92 9.60 30.83
N LYS A 501 -10.01 8.42 31.47
CA LYS A 501 -9.06 7.30 31.25
C LYS A 501 -8.97 6.89 29.77
N ALA A 502 -10.08 6.95 29.03
CA ALA A 502 -10.12 6.60 27.61
C ALA A 502 -9.35 7.63 26.77
N PHE A 503 -9.53 8.93 27.05
CA PHE A 503 -8.81 10.01 26.39
C PHE A 503 -7.30 9.94 26.66
N ASP A 504 -6.89 9.71 27.91
CA ASP A 504 -5.48 9.57 28.28
C ASP A 504 -4.83 8.34 27.62
N ARG A 505 -5.57 7.22 27.57
CA ARG A 505 -5.11 5.99 26.90
C ARG A 505 -4.92 6.22 25.39
N LEU A 506 -5.86 6.88 24.72
CA LEU A 506 -5.75 7.20 23.29
C LEU A 506 -4.58 8.15 23.01
N LYS A 507 -4.42 9.19 23.83
CA LYS A 507 -3.31 10.14 23.71
C LYS A 507 -1.95 9.47 23.91
N ALA A 508 -1.86 8.54 24.87
CA ALA A 508 -0.65 7.74 25.07
C ALA A 508 -0.35 6.83 23.87
N GLU A 509 -1.37 6.26 23.22
CA GLU A 509 -1.17 5.44 22.02
C GLU A 509 -0.66 6.28 20.84
N PHE A 510 -1.23 7.47 20.59
CA PHE A 510 -0.68 8.39 19.58
C PHE A 510 0.77 8.79 19.88
N ALA A 511 1.13 8.95 21.15
CA ALA A 511 2.52 9.23 21.54
C ALA A 511 3.45 8.04 21.24
N LYS A 512 3.00 6.79 21.43
CA LYS A 512 3.77 5.61 21.01
C LYS A 512 3.95 5.55 19.50
N ILE A 513 2.89 5.80 18.74
CA ILE A 513 2.92 5.88 17.26
C ILE A 513 3.98 6.91 16.82
N ALA A 514 4.00 8.09 17.44
CA ALA A 514 4.98 9.13 17.13
C ALA A 514 6.43 8.76 17.49
N GLN A 515 6.65 7.91 18.50
CA GLN A 515 7.99 7.56 19.01
C GLN A 515 8.57 6.29 18.38
N ALA A 516 7.73 5.37 17.94
CA ALA A 516 8.15 4.06 17.42
C ALA A 516 9.14 4.17 16.24
N PRO A 517 8.95 5.06 15.23
CA PRO A 517 9.87 5.20 14.10
C PRO A 517 11.31 5.48 14.50
N ALA A 518 11.54 6.42 15.42
CA ALA A 518 12.89 6.73 15.90
C ALA A 518 13.57 5.53 16.58
N ALA A 519 12.82 4.77 17.39
CA ALA A 519 13.33 3.57 18.04
C ALA A 519 13.64 2.45 17.04
N ILE A 520 12.81 2.27 16.00
CA ILE A 520 13.04 1.28 14.94
C ILE A 520 14.30 1.62 14.15
N ARG A 521 14.45 2.88 13.69
CA ARG A 521 15.65 3.32 12.97
C ARG A 521 16.93 3.14 13.78
N ALA A 522 16.89 3.44 15.08
CA ALA A 522 18.07 3.40 15.93
C ALA A 522 18.47 1.99 16.39
N LYS A 523 17.50 1.08 16.58
CA LYS A 523 17.73 -0.20 17.27
C LYS A 523 17.36 -1.45 16.48
N SER A 524 16.83 -1.31 15.26
CA SER A 524 16.65 -2.45 14.37
C SER A 524 18.00 -3.07 14.00
N ASN A 525 18.09 -4.39 14.08
CA ASN A 525 19.23 -5.18 13.59
C ASN A 525 19.12 -5.50 12.10
N ASN A 526 18.08 -5.00 11.42
CA ASN A 526 17.80 -5.27 10.01
C ASN A 526 17.69 -3.96 9.23
N PRO A 527 18.80 -3.44 8.67
CA PRO A 527 18.79 -2.19 7.91
C PRO A 527 18.03 -2.30 6.59
N ALA A 528 17.97 -3.50 5.99
CA ALA A 528 17.19 -3.73 4.76
C ALA A 528 15.68 -3.60 5.04
N PHE A 529 15.19 -4.13 6.16
CA PHE A 529 13.81 -3.88 6.61
C PHE A 529 13.53 -2.38 6.78
N VAL A 530 14.40 -1.65 7.48
CA VAL A 530 14.20 -0.21 7.71
C VAL A 530 14.12 0.53 6.37
N ALA A 531 14.99 0.20 5.41
CA ALA A 531 14.94 0.80 4.09
C ALA A 531 13.65 0.49 3.32
N GLU A 532 13.11 -0.73 3.43
CA GLU A 532 11.85 -1.14 2.79
C GLU A 532 10.64 -0.36 3.33
N VAL A 533 10.60 -0.08 4.64
CA VAL A 533 9.43 0.51 5.31
C VAL A 533 9.58 1.99 5.66
N GLU A 534 10.72 2.63 5.34
CA GLU A 534 10.99 4.03 5.70
C GLU A 534 9.88 5.02 5.30
N PRO A 535 9.25 4.92 4.11
CA PRO A 535 8.13 5.80 3.76
C PRO A 535 6.95 5.70 4.74
N TRP A 536 6.64 4.48 5.21
CA TRP A 536 5.61 4.25 6.21
C TRP A 536 6.04 4.76 7.58
N LEU A 537 7.32 4.60 7.96
CA LEU A 537 7.84 5.12 9.24
C LEU A 537 7.74 6.66 9.32
N ILE A 538 8.03 7.36 8.23
CA ILE A 538 7.91 8.84 8.16
C ILE A 538 6.45 9.26 8.36
N GLN A 539 5.52 8.67 7.61
CA GLN A 539 4.11 9.05 7.72
C GLN A 539 3.48 8.60 9.05
N PHE A 540 3.91 7.46 9.59
CA PHE A 540 3.44 6.96 10.89
C PHE A 540 3.86 7.90 12.02
N GLU A 541 5.07 8.45 11.96
CA GLU A 541 5.53 9.49 12.89
C GLU A 541 4.64 10.74 12.81
N SER A 542 4.37 11.23 11.60
CA SER A 542 3.50 12.38 11.37
C SER A 542 2.08 12.13 11.86
N LEU A 543 1.52 10.94 11.63
CA LEU A 543 0.20 10.54 12.10
C LEU A 543 0.11 10.58 13.63
N GLY A 544 1.09 10.01 14.33
CA GLY A 544 1.13 10.03 15.79
C GLY A 544 1.21 11.45 16.34
N LYS A 545 2.06 12.30 15.75
CA LYS A 545 2.18 13.72 16.11
C LYS A 545 0.88 14.48 15.85
N ALA A 546 0.19 14.20 14.74
CA ALA A 546 -1.09 14.81 14.42
C ALA A 546 -2.14 14.41 15.45
N GLY A 547 -2.24 13.12 15.80
CA GLY A 547 -3.14 12.63 16.83
C GLY A 547 -2.88 13.24 18.21
N VAL A 548 -1.62 13.35 18.65
CA VAL A 548 -1.28 14.03 19.91
C VAL A 548 -1.73 15.51 19.88
N ASN A 549 -1.55 16.21 18.76
CA ASN A 549 -1.97 17.60 18.65
C ASN A 549 -3.50 17.75 18.57
N SER A 550 -4.22 16.86 17.87
CA SER A 550 -5.68 16.86 17.90
C SER A 550 -6.24 16.68 19.31
N MET A 551 -5.62 15.82 20.13
CA MET A 551 -6.00 15.65 21.54
C MET A 551 -5.67 16.90 22.37
N ARG A 552 -4.48 17.49 22.20
CA ARG A 552 -4.10 18.73 22.90
C ARG A 552 -4.97 19.93 22.52
N MET A 553 -5.45 19.98 21.27
CA MET A 553 -6.43 20.98 20.82
C MET A 553 -7.72 20.87 21.63
N ILE A 554 -8.24 19.65 21.83
CA ILE A 554 -9.45 19.42 22.63
C ILE A 554 -9.22 19.82 24.09
N GLU A 555 -8.12 19.41 24.71
CA GLU A 555 -7.77 19.79 26.09
C GLU A 555 -7.69 21.32 26.27
N ALA A 556 -6.99 22.01 25.36
CA ALA A 556 -6.86 23.46 25.41
C ALA A 556 -8.21 24.16 25.18
N THR A 557 -9.07 23.59 24.33
CA THR A 557 -10.43 24.08 24.11
C THR A 557 -11.27 23.94 25.38
N GLU A 558 -11.25 22.79 26.04
CA GLU A 558 -11.98 22.58 27.29
C GLU A 558 -11.44 23.42 28.46
N ALA A 559 -10.14 23.76 28.44
CA ALA A 559 -9.50 24.65 29.40
C ALA A 559 -9.71 26.16 29.09
N GLY A 560 -10.43 26.52 28.02
CA GLY A 560 -10.65 27.92 27.63
C GLY A 560 -9.43 28.61 26.98
N ASN A 561 -8.35 27.88 26.70
CA ASN A 561 -7.15 28.41 26.04
C ASN A 561 -7.30 28.37 24.50
N ALA A 562 -8.02 29.34 23.94
CA ALA A 562 -8.29 29.41 22.50
C ALA A 562 -7.02 29.54 21.63
N ALA A 563 -6.01 30.30 22.11
CA ALA A 563 -4.76 30.47 21.38
C ALA A 563 -3.93 29.18 21.32
N GLY A 564 -3.81 28.47 22.46
CA GLY A 564 -3.16 27.16 22.51
C GLY A 564 -3.89 26.12 21.66
N ALA A 565 -5.23 26.12 21.73
CA ALA A 565 -6.04 25.20 20.92
C ALA A 565 -5.85 25.44 19.41
N LEU A 566 -5.80 26.70 18.97
CA LEU A 566 -5.56 27.05 17.56
C LEU A 566 -4.16 26.61 17.09
N ASN A 567 -3.13 26.78 17.92
CA ASN A 567 -1.79 26.28 17.60
C ASN A 567 -1.76 24.76 17.42
N HIS A 568 -2.44 24.01 18.30
CA HIS A 568 -2.50 22.55 18.19
C HIS A 568 -3.35 22.08 17.00
N ALA A 569 -4.47 22.74 16.73
CA ALA A 569 -5.29 22.47 15.54
C ALA A 569 -4.46 22.66 14.26
N MET A 570 -3.70 23.75 14.21
CA MET A 570 -2.84 24.09 13.10
C MET A 570 -1.71 23.08 12.89
N GLU A 571 -1.06 22.66 13.97
CA GLU A 571 0.01 21.66 13.93
C GLU A 571 -0.51 20.31 13.38
N ALA A 572 -1.69 19.87 13.84
CA ALA A 572 -2.32 18.65 13.35
C ALA A 572 -2.71 18.76 11.86
N ALA A 573 -3.29 19.88 11.43
CA ALA A 573 -3.65 20.14 10.04
C ALA A 573 -2.42 20.12 9.12
N CYS A 574 -1.33 20.79 9.51
CA CYS A 574 -0.07 20.80 8.76
C CYS A 574 0.51 19.39 8.61
N LEU A 575 0.52 18.60 9.69
CA LEU A 575 1.03 17.23 9.65
C LEU A 575 0.23 16.33 8.72
N LEU A 576 -1.11 16.44 8.71
CA LEU A 576 -1.96 15.68 7.80
C LEU A 576 -1.74 16.09 6.33
N ALA A 577 -1.63 17.39 6.05
CA ALA A 577 -1.32 17.89 4.70
C ALA A 577 0.08 17.44 4.24
N GLU A 578 1.07 17.44 5.13
CA GLU A 578 2.40 16.91 4.83
C GLU A 578 2.38 15.42 4.52
N MET A 579 1.58 14.63 5.25
CA MET A 579 1.39 13.22 4.92
C MET A 579 0.84 13.05 3.50
N GLN A 580 -0.17 13.84 3.11
CA GLN A 580 -0.74 13.83 1.76
C GLN A 580 0.30 14.24 0.69
N CYS A 581 1.05 15.31 0.92
CA CYS A 581 2.12 15.76 0.02
C CYS A 581 3.23 14.71 -0.13
N TYR A 582 3.75 14.20 0.99
CA TYR A 582 4.78 13.16 1.00
C TYR A 582 4.32 11.92 0.23
N SER A 583 3.06 11.50 0.44
CA SER A 583 2.48 10.35 -0.26
C SER A 583 2.50 10.52 -1.78
N ARG A 584 2.17 11.72 -2.28
CA ARG A 584 2.22 12.05 -3.71
C ARG A 584 3.66 12.06 -4.24
N GLU A 585 4.57 12.72 -3.52
CA GLU A 585 5.98 12.84 -3.91
C GLU A 585 6.69 11.49 -3.97
N ILE A 586 6.53 10.66 -2.93
CA ILE A 586 7.19 9.35 -2.88
C ILE A 586 6.61 8.40 -3.94
N SER A 587 5.30 8.44 -4.18
CA SER A 587 4.67 7.65 -5.25
C SER A 587 5.25 8.03 -6.61
N LYS A 588 5.43 9.33 -6.87
CA LYS A 588 6.08 9.83 -8.10
C LYS A 588 7.51 9.35 -8.22
N ALA A 589 8.29 9.42 -7.14
CA ALA A 589 9.68 8.99 -7.13
C ALA A 589 9.83 7.49 -7.40
N ILE A 590 8.98 6.66 -6.78
CA ILE A 590 9.00 5.21 -6.96
C ILE A 590 8.54 4.84 -8.37
N ASN A 591 7.44 5.43 -8.87
CA ASN A 591 6.98 5.20 -10.23
C ASN A 591 8.05 5.57 -11.28
N LYS A 592 8.76 6.69 -11.08
CA LYS A 592 9.89 7.06 -11.92
C LYS A 592 10.99 6.00 -11.91
N HIS A 593 11.43 5.57 -10.71
CA HIS A 593 12.47 4.56 -10.57
C HIS A 593 12.08 3.24 -11.23
N VAL A 594 10.85 2.79 -11.00
CA VAL A 594 10.38 1.53 -11.59
C VAL A 594 10.28 1.62 -13.10
N THR A 595 9.81 2.74 -13.65
CA THR A 595 9.83 2.97 -15.11
C THR A 595 11.26 2.94 -15.66
N GLU A 596 12.23 3.53 -14.96
CA GLU A 596 13.64 3.51 -15.36
C GLU A 596 14.25 2.10 -15.35
N VAL A 597 13.89 1.27 -14.36
CA VAL A 597 14.40 -0.10 -14.19
C VAL A 597 13.71 -1.09 -15.12
N THR A 598 12.39 -1.05 -15.19
CA THR A 598 11.58 -2.02 -15.96
C THR A 598 11.44 -1.63 -17.43
N LYS A 599 11.76 -0.38 -17.78
CA LYS A 599 11.44 0.23 -19.08
C LYS A 599 9.94 0.17 -19.43
N LYS A 600 9.08 -0.08 -18.45
CA LYS A 600 7.62 -0.09 -18.59
C LYS A 600 7.06 1.18 -17.95
N ASN A 601 6.36 1.99 -18.73
CA ASN A 601 5.66 3.17 -18.24
C ASN A 601 4.28 2.76 -17.67
N SER A 602 4.28 2.23 -16.43
CA SER A 602 3.06 1.91 -15.69
C SER A 602 3.10 2.60 -14.33
N PRO A 603 2.01 3.22 -13.84
CA PRO A 603 1.95 3.65 -12.45
C PRO A 603 1.97 2.38 -11.57
N TRP A 604 3.00 2.30 -10.74
CA TRP A 604 3.45 1.11 -10.02
C TRP A 604 3.14 1.14 -8.54
N GLN A 605 3.01 2.32 -7.93
CA GLN A 605 2.65 2.49 -6.54
C GLN A 605 1.53 3.51 -6.37
N THR A 606 0.55 3.10 -5.57
CA THR A 606 -0.47 3.94 -4.96
C THR A 606 0.09 4.53 -3.67
N ALA A 607 -0.17 5.82 -3.43
CA ALA A 607 0.03 6.58 -2.18
C ALA A 607 0.55 5.79 -0.97
N VAL A 608 1.60 6.16 -0.25
CA VAL A 608 1.88 5.56 1.07
C VAL A 608 0.79 6.01 2.07
N LYS A 609 0.19 5.05 2.80
CA LYS A 609 -0.89 5.30 3.75
C LYS A 609 -0.82 4.35 4.97
N PRO A 610 -0.26 4.77 6.12
CA PRO A 610 -0.25 3.96 7.33
C PRO A 610 -1.54 4.09 8.15
N SER A 611 -1.95 3.00 8.80
CA SER A 611 -3.02 2.99 9.82
C SER A 611 -4.40 3.46 9.36
N GLU A 612 -4.75 3.11 8.13
CA GLU A 612 -5.96 3.59 7.44
C GLU A 612 -7.27 3.03 8.01
N LEU A 613 -7.25 1.93 8.78
CA LEU A 613 -8.51 1.36 9.27
C LEU A 613 -9.10 2.13 10.47
N VAL A 614 -8.24 2.56 11.40
CA VAL A 614 -8.69 3.10 12.69
C VAL A 614 -8.03 4.43 13.05
N MET A 615 -6.69 4.47 13.10
CA MET A 615 -5.99 5.61 13.69
C MET A 615 -5.98 6.83 12.78
N ALA A 616 -5.75 6.67 11.47
CA ALA A 616 -5.80 7.80 10.53
C ALA A 616 -7.21 8.42 10.43
N PRO A 617 -8.31 7.64 10.28
CA PRO A 617 -9.66 8.17 10.39
C PRO A 617 -9.94 8.91 11.71
N ALA A 618 -9.50 8.35 12.84
CA ALA A 618 -9.69 8.97 14.14
C ALA A 618 -9.00 10.34 14.26
N VAL A 619 -7.76 10.48 13.77
CA VAL A 619 -7.06 11.79 13.79
C VAL A 619 -7.80 12.83 12.96
N ARG A 620 -8.27 12.47 11.77
CA ARG A 620 -9.06 13.36 10.90
C ARG A 620 -10.38 13.76 11.57
N GLU A 621 -11.09 12.80 12.17
CA GLU A 621 -12.37 13.08 12.83
C GLU A 621 -12.19 13.96 14.10
N LEU A 622 -11.14 13.73 14.89
CA LEU A 622 -10.82 14.57 16.05
C LEU A 622 -10.51 16.01 15.63
N LEU A 623 -9.77 16.22 14.54
CA LEU A 623 -9.47 17.55 14.01
C LEU A 623 -10.74 18.25 13.48
N ASP A 624 -11.56 17.53 12.72
CA ASP A 624 -12.81 18.06 12.17
C ASP A 624 -13.83 18.40 13.27
N MET A 625 -13.89 17.62 14.35
CA MET A 625 -14.77 17.93 15.49
C MET A 625 -14.24 19.07 16.38
N GLY A 626 -12.93 19.14 16.60
CA GLY A 626 -12.34 20.09 17.53
C GLY A 626 -11.99 21.45 16.94
N SER A 627 -11.79 21.56 15.63
CA SER A 627 -11.43 22.85 14.99
C SER A 627 -12.56 23.89 14.96
N PRO A 628 -13.86 23.57 14.74
CA PRO A 628 -14.91 24.59 14.67
C PRO A 628 -15.13 25.36 15.99
N PRO A 629 -15.13 24.72 17.19
CA PRO A 629 -15.18 25.46 18.45
C PRO A 629 -14.01 26.43 18.64
N VAL A 630 -12.81 26.03 18.22
CA VAL A 630 -11.60 26.86 18.29
C VAL A 630 -11.72 28.04 17.35
N LEU A 631 -12.04 27.78 16.08
CA LEU A 631 -12.24 28.80 15.06
C LEU A 631 -13.35 29.76 15.46
N SER A 632 -14.44 29.29 16.06
CA SER A 632 -15.53 30.15 16.53
C SER A 632 -15.09 31.15 17.59
N ARG A 633 -14.33 30.67 18.59
CA ARG A 633 -13.82 31.53 19.66
C ARG A 633 -12.79 32.51 19.16
N VAL A 634 -11.96 32.08 18.21
CA VAL A 634 -10.94 32.94 17.63
C VAL A 634 -11.61 33.97 16.75
N SER A 635 -12.44 33.61 15.78
CA SER A 635 -13.06 34.54 14.82
C SER A 635 -14.17 35.41 15.43
N GLY A 636 -14.78 34.98 16.54
CA GLY A 636 -15.99 35.62 17.08
C GLY A 636 -17.25 35.31 16.27
N GLN A 637 -17.18 34.39 15.30
CA GLN A 637 -18.30 33.95 14.47
C GLN A 637 -18.69 32.52 14.84
N ALA A 638 -19.97 32.16 14.71
CA ALA A 638 -20.38 30.78 14.91
C ALA A 638 -19.91 29.92 13.73
N VAL A 639 -18.91 29.05 13.96
CA VAL A 639 -18.37 28.12 12.96
C VAL A 639 -18.95 26.72 13.19
N GLY A 640 -19.58 26.19 12.14
CA GLY A 640 -20.10 24.82 12.11
C GLY A 640 -19.19 23.87 11.33
N ARG A 641 -19.30 22.56 11.61
CA ARG A 641 -18.66 21.51 10.81
C ARG A 641 -19.21 21.50 9.38
N VAL A 642 -18.34 21.18 8.43
CA VAL A 642 -18.76 20.80 7.08
C VAL A 642 -19.37 19.40 7.16
N LYS A 643 -20.58 19.21 6.64
CA LYS A 643 -21.29 17.92 6.70
C LYS A 643 -21.94 17.59 5.38
N PRO A 644 -21.85 16.34 4.91
CA PRO A 644 -22.62 15.92 3.77
C PRO A 644 -24.07 15.71 4.19
N TYR A 645 -25.00 15.91 3.27
CA TYR A 645 -26.41 15.63 3.48
C TYR A 645 -27.08 15.24 2.15
N VAL A 646 -28.08 14.38 2.25
CA VAL A 646 -28.80 13.81 1.12
C VAL A 646 -30.30 13.77 1.41
N SER A 647 -31.12 13.76 0.36
CA SER A 647 -32.58 13.56 0.48
C SER A 647 -32.98 12.10 0.67
N THR A 648 -32.09 11.17 0.35
CA THR A 648 -32.33 9.72 0.37
C THR A 648 -32.35 9.17 1.80
N LYS A 649 -32.94 7.98 1.99
CA LYS A 649 -33.12 7.42 3.34
C LYS A 649 -31.80 6.90 3.91
N SER A 650 -31.01 6.21 3.09
CA SER A 650 -29.73 5.62 3.44
C SER A 650 -28.67 6.70 3.55
N LYS A 651 -28.12 6.87 4.75
CA LYS A 651 -26.98 7.78 5.01
C LYS A 651 -25.72 7.02 5.43
N ILE A 652 -25.72 5.70 5.25
CA ILE A 652 -24.59 4.84 5.60
C ILE A 652 -23.42 5.18 4.67
N GLY A 653 -22.28 5.59 5.23
CA GLY A 653 -21.10 5.92 4.44
C GLY A 653 -21.13 7.32 3.80
N ILE A 654 -22.05 8.20 4.19
CA ILE A 654 -22.25 9.51 3.57
C ILE A 654 -21.02 10.42 3.71
N GLU A 655 -20.24 10.26 4.77
CA GLU A 655 -18.99 10.95 5.05
C GLU A 655 -17.92 10.75 3.96
N LYS A 656 -17.98 9.63 3.22
CA LYS A 656 -17.09 9.35 2.08
C LYS A 656 -17.24 10.33 0.93
N MET A 657 -18.32 11.10 0.90
CA MET A 657 -18.44 12.22 -0.05
C MET A 657 -17.37 13.30 0.17
N LEU A 658 -16.75 13.36 1.36
CA LEU A 658 -15.87 14.44 1.79
C LEU A 658 -14.51 13.92 2.31
N ASP A 659 -14.16 12.66 2.07
CA ASP A 659 -12.93 12.05 2.63
C ASP A 659 -11.66 12.30 1.79
N ASP A 660 -11.82 12.97 0.64
CA ASP A 660 -10.76 13.30 -0.32
C ASP A 660 -10.06 12.04 -0.87
N ASP A 661 -10.73 10.89 -0.85
CA ASP A 661 -10.23 9.64 -1.42
C ASP A 661 -11.01 9.28 -2.70
N PRO A 662 -10.42 9.45 -3.90
CA PRO A 662 -11.12 9.17 -5.15
C PRO A 662 -11.43 7.68 -5.38
N GLU A 663 -10.89 6.77 -4.55
CA GLU A 663 -11.21 5.34 -4.59
C GLU A 663 -12.33 4.97 -3.58
N SER A 664 -12.68 5.91 -2.71
CA SER A 664 -13.78 5.83 -1.76
C SER A 664 -15.07 6.37 -2.38
N PHE A 665 -16.24 5.87 -1.94
CA PHE A 665 -17.51 6.43 -2.37
C PHE A 665 -18.64 6.16 -1.36
N TYR A 666 -19.53 7.14 -1.23
CA TYR A 666 -20.87 6.93 -0.70
C TYR A 666 -21.72 6.25 -1.76
N TYR A 667 -22.35 5.10 -1.44
CA TYR A 667 -23.19 4.36 -2.37
C TYR A 667 -24.63 4.25 -1.88
N CYS A 668 -25.51 5.03 -2.50
CA CYS A 668 -26.94 5.00 -2.26
C CYS A 668 -27.60 3.95 -3.16
N LYS A 669 -27.93 2.79 -2.60
CA LYS A 669 -28.67 1.70 -3.29
C LYS A 669 -30.19 1.92 -3.29
N GLU A 670 -30.62 3.17 -3.37
CA GLU A 670 -32.03 3.54 -3.54
C GLU A 670 -32.26 4.03 -4.96
N VAL A 671 -33.40 3.67 -5.54
CA VAL A 671 -33.79 4.15 -6.88
C VAL A 671 -33.97 5.67 -6.82
N GLN A 672 -33.13 6.38 -7.57
CA GLN A 672 -33.14 7.83 -7.67
C GLN A 672 -34.50 8.34 -8.17
N LYS A 673 -35.02 9.40 -7.54
CA LYS A 673 -36.25 10.09 -7.92
C LYS A 673 -35.96 11.53 -8.36
N LYS A 674 -36.85 12.09 -9.17
CA LYS A 674 -36.83 13.53 -9.46
C LYS A 674 -36.95 14.32 -8.15
N GLY A 675 -36.03 15.24 -7.92
CA GLY A 675 -35.95 16.04 -6.70
C GLY A 675 -34.97 15.49 -5.67
N ASP A 676 -34.47 14.25 -5.81
CA ASP A 676 -33.41 13.76 -4.94
C ASP A 676 -32.17 14.61 -5.06
N PHE A 677 -31.44 14.81 -3.97
CA PHE A 677 -30.25 15.63 -3.96
C PHE A 677 -29.17 15.06 -3.07
N PHE A 678 -27.95 15.48 -3.39
CA PHE A 678 -26.74 15.21 -2.63
C PHE A 678 -26.01 16.52 -2.45
N GLY A 679 -25.56 16.83 -1.24
CA GLY A 679 -25.04 18.16 -0.94
C GLY A 679 -24.17 18.21 0.30
N VAL A 680 -23.69 19.43 0.55
CA VAL A 680 -22.81 19.79 1.67
C VAL A 680 -23.37 21.00 2.41
N ASP A 681 -23.54 20.87 3.72
CA ASP A 681 -23.71 22.00 4.64
C ASP A 681 -22.32 22.47 5.06
N LEU A 682 -21.97 23.70 4.72
CA LEU A 682 -20.69 24.31 5.02
C LEU A 682 -20.59 24.78 6.48
N GLY A 683 -21.66 24.63 7.26
CA GLY A 683 -21.75 25.04 8.66
C GLY A 683 -21.91 26.56 8.85
N VAL A 684 -21.33 27.36 7.95
CA VAL A 684 -21.42 28.83 7.92
C VAL A 684 -21.68 29.33 6.49
N PRO A 685 -22.32 30.49 6.29
CA PRO A 685 -22.38 31.13 4.97
C PRO A 685 -20.97 31.50 4.46
N ARG A 686 -20.60 30.99 3.28
CA ARG A 686 -19.33 31.24 2.59
C ARG A 686 -19.58 31.78 1.18
N GLU A 687 -18.61 32.45 0.59
CA GLU A 687 -18.64 32.75 -0.85
C GLU A 687 -18.33 31.50 -1.65
N ILE A 688 -19.26 31.00 -2.46
CA ILE A 688 -19.06 29.81 -3.28
C ILE A 688 -18.35 30.21 -4.58
N ARG A 689 -17.06 29.88 -4.66
CA ARG A 689 -16.17 30.20 -5.78
C ARG A 689 -15.94 28.99 -6.66
N THR A 690 -15.77 27.80 -6.07
CA THR A 690 -15.65 26.55 -6.82
C THR A 690 -16.54 25.45 -6.22
N VAL A 691 -17.06 24.56 -7.07
CA VAL A 691 -17.66 23.28 -6.64
C VAL A 691 -17.21 22.19 -7.60
N SER A 692 -16.75 21.06 -7.08
CA SER A 692 -16.38 19.87 -7.84
C SER A 692 -17.09 18.66 -7.25
N ILE A 693 -17.82 17.91 -8.06
CA ILE A 693 -18.51 16.68 -7.64
C ILE A 693 -18.07 15.55 -8.56
N VAL A 694 -17.62 14.45 -7.97
CA VAL A 694 -17.24 13.23 -8.68
C VAL A 694 -18.19 12.11 -8.25
N MET A 695 -18.88 11.53 -9.23
CA MET A 695 -19.89 10.49 -9.06
C MET A 695 -19.45 9.17 -9.73
N GLY A 696 -20.23 8.12 -9.48
CA GLY A 696 -19.93 6.74 -9.89
C GLY A 696 -18.89 6.10 -8.98
N ARG A 697 -18.92 4.77 -8.84
CA ARG A 697 -17.91 3.99 -8.09
C ARG A 697 -16.54 4.01 -8.76
N ASN A 698 -16.52 4.32 -10.06
CA ASN A 698 -15.36 4.57 -10.89
C ASN A 698 -15.81 5.38 -12.12
N ASP A 699 -14.88 5.74 -13.01
CA ASP A 699 -15.16 6.59 -14.18
C ASP A 699 -16.02 5.89 -15.26
N SER A 700 -16.28 4.58 -15.14
CA SER A 700 -17.13 3.80 -16.07
C SER A 700 -18.51 3.44 -15.51
N ASP A 701 -18.76 3.79 -14.25
CA ASP A 701 -20.00 3.45 -13.58
C ASP A 701 -21.18 4.26 -14.12
N THR A 702 -22.39 3.72 -13.98
CA THR A 702 -23.63 4.38 -14.43
C THR A 702 -24.51 4.81 -13.26
N ASP A 703 -24.14 4.44 -12.03
CA ASP A 703 -24.81 4.84 -10.79
C ASP A 703 -24.45 6.29 -10.41
N ALA A 704 -25.10 7.25 -11.06
CA ALA A 704 -24.90 8.69 -10.84
C ALA A 704 -26.17 9.52 -11.09
N VAL A 705 -26.13 10.80 -10.74
CA VAL A 705 -27.16 11.77 -11.13
C VAL A 705 -27.00 12.13 -12.60
N ASN A 706 -27.77 11.47 -13.46
CA ASN A 706 -27.64 11.57 -14.92
C ASN A 706 -28.20 12.88 -15.50
N ARG A 707 -29.06 13.60 -14.76
CA ARG A 707 -29.49 14.96 -15.09
C ARG A 707 -29.78 15.72 -13.80
N GLY A 708 -29.03 16.77 -13.53
CA GLY A 708 -29.14 17.49 -12.26
C GLY A 708 -28.86 18.98 -12.36
N GLN A 709 -29.20 19.68 -11.30
CA GLN A 709 -29.06 21.11 -11.13
C GLN A 709 -28.20 21.38 -9.90
N LEU A 710 -27.07 22.06 -10.09
CA LEU A 710 -26.24 22.54 -8.98
C LEU A 710 -26.85 23.83 -8.41
N GLU A 711 -27.08 23.82 -7.10
CA GLU A 711 -27.81 24.88 -6.39
C GLU A 711 -27.09 25.29 -5.11
N VAL A 712 -27.32 26.53 -4.70
CA VAL A 712 -26.84 27.12 -3.45
C VAL A 712 -28.00 27.71 -2.65
N SER A 713 -27.89 27.67 -1.32
CA SER A 713 -28.86 28.25 -0.39
C SER A 713 -28.19 28.80 0.86
N LEU A 714 -28.78 29.84 1.47
CA LEU A 714 -28.37 30.37 2.79
C LEU A 714 -29.08 29.66 3.95
N ASP A 715 -30.33 29.24 3.74
CA ASP A 715 -31.26 28.75 4.77
C ASP A 715 -31.61 27.25 4.61
N GLY A 716 -31.23 26.64 3.49
CA GLY A 716 -31.57 25.27 3.12
C GLY A 716 -32.98 25.11 2.54
N GLN A 717 -33.75 26.20 2.45
CA GLN A 717 -35.14 26.22 1.98
C GLN A 717 -35.26 26.93 0.63
N SER A 718 -34.62 28.09 0.50
CA SER A 718 -34.63 28.93 -0.69
C SER A 718 -33.39 28.64 -1.53
N TRP A 719 -33.59 28.05 -2.71
CA TRP A 719 -32.50 27.56 -3.57
C TRP A 719 -32.34 28.43 -4.81
N SER A 720 -31.08 28.67 -5.19
CA SER A 720 -30.74 29.33 -6.44
C SER A 720 -29.75 28.50 -7.26
N PRO A 721 -29.91 28.40 -8.58
CA PRO A 721 -28.93 27.72 -9.42
C PRO A 721 -27.58 28.46 -9.39
N LEU A 722 -26.49 27.69 -9.40
CA LEU A 722 -25.12 28.18 -9.58
C LEU A 722 -24.70 28.16 -11.05
N MET A 723 -25.19 27.18 -11.82
CA MET A 723 -24.90 26.96 -13.23
C MET A 723 -26.15 26.39 -13.93
N PRO A 724 -26.21 26.27 -15.27
CA PRO A 724 -27.27 25.51 -15.95
C PRO A 724 -27.31 24.03 -15.52
N GLU A 725 -28.40 23.32 -15.85
CA GLU A 725 -28.46 21.88 -15.64
C GLU A 725 -27.29 21.15 -16.33
N SER A 726 -26.79 20.10 -15.67
CA SER A 726 -25.69 19.28 -16.15
C SER A 726 -26.01 17.78 -16.09
N SER A 727 -25.15 16.97 -16.71
CA SER A 727 -25.23 15.52 -16.74
C SER A 727 -23.82 14.92 -16.73
N GLY A 728 -23.71 13.64 -16.37
CA GLY A 728 -22.44 12.90 -16.33
C GLY A 728 -21.88 12.70 -14.92
N LEU A 729 -20.75 12.00 -14.85
CA LEU A 729 -20.10 11.62 -13.57
C LEU A 729 -19.37 12.77 -12.88
N ARG A 730 -19.23 13.94 -13.52
CA ARG A 730 -18.53 15.08 -12.94
C ARG A 730 -19.33 16.37 -13.10
N VAL A 731 -19.38 17.17 -12.05
CA VAL A 731 -20.01 18.49 -12.03
C VAL A 731 -18.99 19.50 -11.54
N GLU A 732 -18.73 20.52 -12.35
CA GLU A 732 -17.72 21.54 -12.07
C GLU A 732 -18.32 22.93 -12.17
N TYR A 733 -18.09 23.74 -11.15
CA TYR A 733 -18.50 25.13 -11.07
C TYR A 733 -17.32 26.02 -10.71
N ARG A 734 -17.23 27.17 -11.41
CA ARG A 734 -16.38 28.30 -11.03
C ARG A 734 -17.19 29.58 -11.19
N GLY A 735 -17.25 30.40 -10.14
CA GLY A 735 -17.99 31.65 -10.13
C GLY A 735 -17.35 32.73 -9.26
N ASN A 736 -17.98 33.90 -9.25
CA ASN A 736 -17.46 35.11 -8.58
C ASN A 736 -17.83 35.18 -7.08
N GLY A 737 -18.03 34.04 -6.41
CA GLY A 737 -18.24 34.01 -4.94
C GLY A 737 -19.70 34.20 -4.48
N LYS A 738 -20.69 33.53 -5.09
CA LYS A 738 -22.09 33.65 -4.64
C LYS A 738 -22.22 33.15 -3.20
N LYS A 739 -22.75 33.97 -2.29
CA LYS A 739 -22.84 33.62 -0.85
C LYS A 739 -23.85 32.50 -0.60
N GLY A 740 -23.46 31.50 0.20
CA GLY A 740 -24.30 30.35 0.55
C GLY A 740 -23.73 29.51 1.68
N ARG A 741 -24.61 28.81 2.41
CA ARG A 741 -24.24 27.83 3.44
C ARG A 741 -24.42 26.39 2.95
N PHE A 742 -25.47 26.15 2.18
CA PHE A 742 -25.77 24.83 1.64
C PHE A 742 -25.51 24.80 0.15
N VAL A 743 -24.82 23.78 -0.32
CA VAL A 743 -24.60 23.48 -1.73
C VAL A 743 -25.17 22.10 -2.02
N ARG A 744 -25.89 21.91 -3.13
CA ARG A 744 -26.39 20.58 -3.53
C ARG A 744 -26.44 20.40 -5.03
N TYR A 745 -26.34 19.15 -5.45
CA TYR A 745 -26.69 18.69 -6.79
C TYR A 745 -28.00 17.92 -6.73
N ARG A 746 -29.04 18.47 -7.34
CA ARG A 746 -30.41 17.93 -7.30
C ARG A 746 -30.76 17.28 -8.63
N ALA A 747 -31.18 16.02 -8.61
CA ALA A 747 -31.70 15.31 -9.77
C ALA A 747 -32.96 16.01 -10.31
N THR A 748 -32.96 16.38 -11.59
CA THR A 748 -34.11 17.04 -12.24
C THR A 748 -34.95 16.07 -13.09
N ALA A 749 -34.44 14.85 -13.28
CA ALA A 749 -35.16 13.71 -13.85
C ALA A 749 -34.86 12.44 -13.02
N GLN A 750 -35.71 11.42 -13.18
CA GLN A 750 -35.47 10.08 -12.64
C GLN A 750 -34.73 9.23 -13.68
N GLY A 751 -33.72 8.48 -13.23
CA GLY A 751 -33.01 7.53 -14.09
C GLY A 751 -32.17 8.21 -15.17
N VAL A 752 -31.83 7.43 -16.20
CA VAL A 752 -31.20 7.93 -17.42
C VAL A 752 -32.30 8.46 -18.35
N PRO A 753 -32.28 9.73 -18.78
CA PRO A 753 -33.27 10.25 -19.73
C PRO A 753 -33.31 9.41 -21.01
N GLY A 754 -34.47 8.79 -21.31
CA GLY A 754 -34.63 7.89 -22.46
C GLY A 754 -33.99 6.49 -22.30
N GLY A 755 -33.56 6.13 -21.09
CA GLY A 755 -32.93 4.86 -20.76
C GLY A 755 -33.55 4.19 -19.53
N LYS A 756 -32.70 3.63 -18.65
CA LYS A 756 -33.13 2.90 -17.46
C LYS A 756 -33.74 3.85 -16.40
N PRO A 757 -34.99 3.62 -15.93
CA PRO A 757 -35.65 4.50 -14.96
C PRO A 757 -35.19 4.27 -13.51
N ASP A 758 -34.51 3.15 -13.23
CA ASP A 758 -34.03 2.74 -11.91
C ASP A 758 -32.49 2.70 -11.87
N VAL A 759 -31.90 3.82 -11.47
CA VAL A 759 -30.46 3.96 -11.21
C VAL A 759 -30.21 4.21 -9.74
N TRP A 760 -29.09 3.70 -9.23
CA TRP A 760 -28.55 4.05 -7.93
C TRP A 760 -27.63 5.28 -8.06
N THR A 761 -27.05 5.74 -6.96
CA THR A 761 -26.09 6.86 -7.00
C THR A 761 -24.89 6.58 -6.14
N ALA A 762 -23.71 6.70 -6.72
CA ALA A 762 -22.44 6.75 -6.02
C ALA A 762 -21.81 8.13 -6.12
N ILE A 763 -21.26 8.64 -5.02
CA ILE A 763 -20.49 9.89 -4.97
C ILE A 763 -19.14 9.58 -4.35
N ARG A 764 -18.08 9.80 -5.13
CA ARG A 764 -16.68 9.69 -4.70
C ARG A 764 -16.21 10.93 -3.97
N ASP A 765 -16.60 12.11 -4.45
CA ASP A 765 -16.09 13.36 -3.91
C ASP A 765 -17.09 14.51 -4.13
N PHE A 766 -17.17 15.43 -3.18
CA PHE A 766 -17.97 16.65 -3.23
C PHE A 766 -17.22 17.78 -2.53
N LYS A 767 -16.49 18.56 -3.33
CA LYS A 767 -15.69 19.69 -2.86
C LYS A 767 -16.36 21.03 -3.13
N VAL A 768 -16.26 21.92 -2.16
CA VAL A 768 -16.68 23.33 -2.27
C VAL A 768 -15.50 24.20 -1.86
N ASN A 769 -15.17 25.22 -2.66
CA ASN A 769 -14.02 26.11 -2.45
C ASN A 769 -12.68 25.36 -2.32
N ALA A 770 -12.55 24.27 -3.06
CA ALA A 770 -11.28 23.59 -3.29
C ALA A 770 -10.92 23.67 -4.79
N PRO A 771 -9.63 23.56 -5.15
CA PRO A 771 -9.24 23.45 -6.55
C PRO A 771 -9.95 22.28 -7.24
N ALA A 772 -10.66 22.56 -8.33
CA ALA A 772 -11.23 21.52 -9.18
C ALA A 772 -10.12 20.68 -9.82
N ALA A 773 -10.20 19.37 -9.69
CA ALA A 773 -9.21 18.46 -10.24
C ALA A 773 -9.23 18.52 -11.79
N PRO A 774 -8.07 18.42 -12.46
CA PRO A 774 -8.03 18.18 -13.89
C PRO A 774 -8.81 16.91 -14.26
N SER A 775 -9.49 16.92 -15.41
CA SER A 775 -10.37 15.83 -15.84
C SER A 775 -10.26 15.58 -17.34
N VAL A 776 -10.77 14.44 -17.81
CA VAL A 776 -10.73 14.08 -19.23
C VAL A 776 -11.71 14.95 -20.01
N LEU A 777 -11.25 15.47 -21.14
CA LEU A 777 -12.07 16.17 -22.11
C LEU A 777 -12.21 15.32 -23.37
N THR A 778 -13.36 14.68 -23.58
CA THR A 778 -13.56 13.82 -24.75
C THR A 778 -15.02 13.78 -25.18
N ASP A 779 -15.26 13.76 -26.48
CA ASP A 779 -16.57 13.48 -27.09
C ASP A 779 -16.58 12.11 -27.82
N ALA A 780 -15.51 11.33 -27.66
CA ALA A 780 -15.38 9.95 -28.10
C ALA A 780 -15.76 8.97 -26.96
N PRO A 781 -16.83 8.15 -27.13
CA PRO A 781 -17.34 7.29 -26.06
C PRO A 781 -16.30 6.36 -25.43
N ALA A 782 -15.39 5.79 -26.23
CA ALA A 782 -14.41 4.81 -25.78
C ALA A 782 -13.37 5.38 -24.79
N PHE A 783 -13.16 6.70 -24.77
CA PHE A 783 -12.17 7.35 -23.90
C PHE A 783 -12.78 8.04 -22.69
N ARG A 784 -14.10 7.95 -22.48
CA ARG A 784 -14.77 8.58 -21.33
C ARG A 784 -14.27 8.06 -19.98
N ASN A 785 -13.76 6.83 -19.96
CA ASN A 785 -13.23 6.15 -18.77
C ASN A 785 -11.73 6.41 -18.57
N ALA A 786 -11.10 7.25 -19.38
CA ALA A 786 -9.70 7.61 -19.17
C ALA A 786 -9.57 8.31 -17.80
N VAL A 787 -8.46 8.08 -17.11
CA VAL A 787 -8.20 8.66 -15.78
C VAL A 787 -7.21 9.80 -15.96
N VAL A 788 -7.39 10.92 -15.23
CA VAL A 788 -6.40 12.00 -15.21
C VAL A 788 -5.48 11.86 -14.01
N GLU A 789 -4.19 12.04 -14.25
CA GLU A 789 -3.16 12.18 -13.25
C GLU A 789 -2.67 13.62 -13.26
N ALA A 790 -2.66 14.29 -12.09
CA ALA A 790 -2.18 15.66 -11.95
C ALA A 790 -1.03 15.71 -10.94
N GLY A 791 0.09 16.33 -11.34
CA GLY A 791 1.27 16.53 -10.51
C GLY A 791 1.86 17.93 -10.67
N ASP A 792 2.85 18.26 -9.85
CA ASP A 792 3.41 19.63 -9.77
C ASP A 792 4.08 20.13 -11.05
N ARG A 793 4.44 19.22 -11.96
CA ARG A 793 5.13 19.55 -13.21
C ARG A 793 4.37 19.10 -14.45
N ASP A 794 3.27 18.37 -14.29
CA ASP A 794 2.57 17.78 -15.40
C ASP A 794 1.13 17.37 -15.09
N ILE A 795 0.27 17.38 -16.11
CA ILE A 795 -1.10 16.85 -16.06
C ILE A 795 -1.25 15.88 -17.24
N SER A 796 -1.68 14.64 -16.99
CA SER A 796 -1.74 13.60 -18.03
C SER A 796 -2.96 12.69 -17.96
N LEU A 797 -3.27 12.02 -19.08
CA LEU A 797 -4.17 10.87 -19.08
C LEU A 797 -3.41 9.59 -18.76
N LYS A 798 -3.96 8.77 -17.87
CA LYS A 798 -3.47 7.41 -17.58
C LYS A 798 -3.53 6.58 -18.86
N ARG A 799 -2.48 5.78 -19.05
CA ARG A 799 -2.34 4.87 -20.19
C ARG A 799 -3.54 3.94 -20.33
N ILE A 800 -3.98 3.73 -21.57
CA ILE A 800 -5.02 2.75 -21.93
C ILE A 800 -4.37 1.71 -22.85
N MET A 801 -4.30 0.47 -22.39
CA MET A 801 -3.64 -0.64 -23.08
C MET A 801 -4.52 -1.30 -24.15
N GLU A 802 -5.83 -1.06 -24.09
CA GLU A 802 -6.80 -1.56 -25.05
C GLU A 802 -6.83 -0.66 -26.29
N VAL A 803 -7.06 -1.27 -27.46
CA VAL A 803 -7.25 -0.54 -28.71
C VAL A 803 -8.68 0.01 -28.72
N HIS A 804 -8.83 1.32 -28.88
CA HIS A 804 -10.11 1.99 -28.94
C HIS A 804 -10.25 2.87 -30.18
N PRO A 805 -11.42 2.89 -30.84
CA PRO A 805 -11.62 3.76 -31.99
C PRO A 805 -11.83 5.21 -31.55
N LEU A 806 -11.13 6.15 -32.20
CA LEU A 806 -11.42 7.59 -32.17
C LEU A 806 -12.16 7.97 -33.46
N PRO A 807 -13.49 8.18 -33.44
CA PRO A 807 -14.27 8.43 -34.65
C PRO A 807 -13.93 9.78 -35.33
N PRO A 808 -14.28 9.96 -36.62
CA PRO A 808 -14.10 11.23 -37.32
C PRO A 808 -14.72 12.40 -36.56
N LYS A 809 -13.99 13.53 -36.49
CA LYS A 809 -14.40 14.76 -35.80
C LYS A 809 -14.61 14.61 -34.29
N LYS A 810 -14.18 13.50 -33.69
CA LYS A 810 -14.17 13.28 -32.25
C LYS A 810 -12.78 13.53 -31.67
N SER A 811 -12.74 13.82 -30.39
CA SER A 811 -11.56 14.30 -29.70
C SER A 811 -11.33 13.65 -28.35
N LEU A 812 -10.06 13.61 -27.94
CA LEU A 812 -9.58 13.16 -26.64
C LEU A 812 -8.64 14.20 -26.05
N GLY A 813 -8.70 14.48 -24.76
CA GLY A 813 -7.89 15.52 -24.15
C GLY A 813 -8.10 15.71 -22.66
N LEU A 814 -7.71 16.88 -22.17
CA LEU A 814 -7.74 17.27 -20.76
C LEU A 814 -8.48 18.61 -20.57
N GLN A 815 -9.33 18.66 -19.56
CA GLN A 815 -9.96 19.87 -19.03
C GLN A 815 -9.23 20.26 -17.73
N ILE A 816 -8.83 21.53 -17.63
CA ILE A 816 -8.13 22.08 -16.46
C ILE A 816 -8.89 23.32 -15.97
N PRO A 817 -9.92 23.15 -15.12
CA PRO A 817 -10.81 24.26 -14.75
C PRO A 817 -10.11 25.41 -14.01
N ALA A 818 -9.02 25.11 -13.29
CA ALA A 818 -8.18 26.11 -12.63
C ALA A 818 -7.26 26.88 -13.58
N GLY A 819 -7.07 26.38 -14.79
CA GLY A 819 -5.98 26.80 -15.66
C GLY A 819 -4.64 26.26 -15.16
N ALA A 820 -3.77 25.84 -16.08
CA ALA A 820 -2.40 25.51 -15.75
C ALA A 820 -1.46 26.24 -16.70
N SER A 821 -0.37 26.78 -16.15
CA SER A 821 0.72 27.33 -16.95
C SER A 821 1.42 26.17 -17.63
N VAL A 822 1.42 26.12 -18.96
CA VAL A 822 1.93 24.99 -19.75
C VAL A 822 3.05 25.45 -20.67
N GLU A 823 4.16 24.72 -20.64
CA GLU A 823 5.28 24.87 -21.57
C GLU A 823 4.99 24.09 -22.86
N SER A 824 4.68 22.80 -22.73
CA SER A 824 4.51 21.90 -23.87
C SER A 824 3.51 20.77 -23.61
N ALA A 825 3.13 20.04 -24.65
CA ALA A 825 2.37 18.80 -24.57
C ALA A 825 3.09 17.66 -25.30
N SER A 826 2.78 16.43 -24.90
CA SER A 826 3.29 15.20 -25.52
C SER A 826 2.14 14.19 -25.65
N VAL A 827 1.91 13.68 -26.85
CA VAL A 827 0.83 12.74 -27.17
C VAL A 827 1.39 11.56 -27.96
N ASN A 828 1.23 10.35 -27.42
CA ASN A 828 1.65 9.10 -28.05
C ASN A 828 0.48 8.11 -28.04
N LEU A 829 0.01 7.71 -29.23
CA LEU A 829 -1.14 6.84 -29.44
C LEU A 829 -0.78 5.44 -29.98
N LYS A 830 0.52 5.12 -30.11
CA LYS A 830 1.04 3.88 -30.71
C LYS A 830 0.40 3.49 -32.04
N THR A 831 0.04 4.49 -32.84
CA THR A 831 -0.52 4.33 -34.19
C THR A 831 0.56 4.56 -35.26
N PRO A 832 0.50 3.92 -36.44
CA PRO A 832 1.59 3.97 -37.44
C PRO A 832 1.89 5.37 -38.00
N ASP A 833 0.95 6.32 -37.95
CA ASP A 833 1.19 7.76 -38.11
C ASP A 833 0.10 8.58 -37.38
N MET A 834 0.36 9.87 -37.13
CA MET A 834 -0.57 10.81 -36.48
C MET A 834 -0.98 11.98 -37.40
N LYS A 835 -0.78 11.84 -38.72
CA LYS A 835 -1.14 12.89 -39.70
C LYS A 835 -2.63 13.24 -39.72
N TRP A 836 -3.46 12.30 -39.26
CA TRP A 836 -4.90 12.47 -39.10
C TRP A 836 -5.29 13.33 -37.89
N ALA A 837 -4.36 13.57 -36.94
CA ALA A 837 -4.64 14.18 -35.65
C ALA A 837 -4.30 15.68 -35.65
N LYS A 838 -5.18 16.51 -35.07
CA LYS A 838 -4.95 17.94 -34.85
C LYS A 838 -5.09 18.29 -33.38
N LEU A 839 -4.14 19.05 -32.83
CA LEU A 839 -4.16 19.45 -31.43
C LEU A 839 -4.75 20.86 -31.27
N PHE A 840 -5.63 21.03 -30.30
CA PHE A 840 -6.25 22.33 -29.97
C PHE A 840 -6.10 22.62 -28.48
N ILE A 841 -5.86 23.88 -28.15
CA ILE A 841 -5.83 24.40 -26.77
C ILE A 841 -6.96 25.42 -26.57
N SER A 842 -7.37 25.58 -25.32
CA SER A 842 -8.27 26.64 -24.89
C SER A 842 -7.69 27.37 -23.68
N MET A 843 -7.52 28.69 -23.78
CA MET A 843 -7.02 29.53 -22.67
C MET A 843 -8.14 30.07 -21.78
N ASP A 844 -9.34 30.25 -22.33
CA ASP A 844 -10.52 30.78 -21.64
C ASP A 844 -11.55 29.69 -21.27
N GLY A 845 -11.35 28.45 -21.73
CA GLY A 845 -12.27 27.33 -21.58
C GLY A 845 -13.48 27.36 -22.52
N LYS A 846 -13.51 28.29 -23.49
CA LYS A 846 -14.63 28.51 -24.42
C LYS A 846 -14.16 28.48 -25.87
N SER A 847 -13.10 29.22 -26.15
CA SER A 847 -12.46 29.39 -27.46
C SER A 847 -11.36 28.35 -27.64
N TRP A 848 -11.24 27.79 -28.85
CA TRP A 848 -10.23 26.78 -29.17
C TRP A 848 -9.32 27.25 -30.29
N ALA A 849 -8.00 27.15 -30.08
CA ALA A 849 -6.97 27.49 -31.06
C ALA A 849 -6.16 26.23 -31.42
N GLU A 850 -5.88 26.01 -32.71
CA GLU A 850 -5.03 24.91 -33.17
C GLU A 850 -3.56 25.19 -32.82
N VAL A 851 -2.84 24.16 -32.36
CA VAL A 851 -1.40 24.20 -32.07
C VAL A 851 -0.71 23.15 -32.94
N PRO A 852 0.44 23.48 -33.57
CA PRO A 852 1.20 22.52 -34.36
C PRO A 852 1.63 21.31 -33.52
N LEU A 853 1.28 20.11 -33.98
CA LEU A 853 1.73 18.83 -33.43
C LEU A 853 2.88 18.30 -34.29
N LYS A 854 4.04 18.06 -33.68
CA LYS A 854 5.23 17.53 -34.36
C LYS A 854 5.07 16.03 -34.65
N GLU A 855 5.88 15.49 -35.56
CA GLU A 855 5.83 14.07 -35.93
C GLU A 855 6.11 13.12 -34.76
N ASP A 856 6.86 13.57 -33.75
CA ASP A 856 7.14 12.84 -32.52
C ASP A 856 5.99 12.92 -31.48
N GLY A 857 4.88 13.57 -31.81
CA GLY A 857 3.73 13.75 -30.94
C GLY A 857 3.87 14.88 -29.92
N SER A 858 4.93 15.70 -29.97
CA SER A 858 5.09 16.86 -29.10
C SER A 858 4.51 18.15 -29.67
N ALA A 859 4.13 19.08 -28.80
CA ALA A 859 3.64 20.42 -29.18
C ALA A 859 4.12 21.49 -28.20
N ASP A 860 4.56 22.64 -28.71
CA ASP A 860 4.92 23.80 -27.91
C ASP A 860 3.67 24.68 -27.75
N ILE A 861 3.25 24.94 -26.51
CA ILE A 861 1.95 25.56 -26.23
C ILE A 861 2.11 26.98 -25.70
N GLY A 862 2.83 27.14 -24.59
CA GLY A 862 3.05 28.42 -23.92
C GLY A 862 1.78 29.09 -23.36
N GLY A 863 1.78 29.36 -22.05
CA GLY A 863 0.76 30.18 -21.38
C GLY A 863 -0.21 29.37 -20.51
N VAL A 864 -1.22 30.05 -19.95
CA VAL A 864 -2.19 29.40 -19.05
C VAL A 864 -3.32 28.81 -19.86
N ILE A 865 -3.40 27.48 -19.90
CA ILE A 865 -4.44 26.75 -20.63
C ILE A 865 -5.47 26.16 -19.68
N LYS A 866 -6.74 26.23 -20.08
CA LYS A 866 -7.90 25.65 -19.38
C LYS A 866 -8.40 24.36 -20.03
N GLY A 867 -7.92 24.04 -21.22
CA GLY A 867 -8.21 22.76 -21.87
C GLY A 867 -7.28 22.49 -23.04
N ILE A 868 -7.13 21.21 -23.38
CA ILE A 868 -6.43 20.72 -24.56
C ILE A 868 -7.19 19.53 -25.13
N ARG A 869 -7.23 19.38 -26.45
CA ARG A 869 -7.84 18.23 -27.12
C ARG A 869 -7.13 17.87 -28.42
N LEU A 870 -6.97 16.58 -28.66
CA LEU A 870 -6.55 15.99 -29.91
C LEU A 870 -7.79 15.55 -30.69
N LEU A 871 -8.00 16.11 -31.89
CA LEU A 871 -9.14 15.87 -32.76
C LEU A 871 -8.74 14.91 -33.89
N ASN A 872 -9.56 13.90 -34.17
CA ASN A 872 -9.46 13.15 -35.42
C ASN A 872 -10.02 14.00 -36.58
N ALA A 873 -9.14 14.53 -37.41
CA ALA A 873 -9.48 15.36 -38.56
C ALA A 873 -9.66 14.56 -39.86
N SER A 874 -9.45 13.24 -39.84
CA SER A 874 -9.66 12.37 -41.01
C SER A 874 -11.14 12.02 -41.22
N SER A 875 -11.44 11.41 -42.36
CA SER A 875 -12.78 10.91 -42.72
C SER A 875 -13.10 9.51 -42.17
N SER A 876 -12.14 8.81 -41.57
CA SER A 876 -12.29 7.45 -41.03
C SER A 876 -12.00 7.35 -39.53
N PRO A 877 -12.61 6.39 -38.80
CA PRO A 877 -12.19 6.09 -37.43
C PRO A 877 -10.70 5.70 -37.38
N GLN A 878 -10.03 6.06 -36.30
CA GLN A 878 -8.63 5.73 -36.08
C GLN A 878 -8.52 4.85 -34.84
N GLU A 879 -7.87 3.70 -34.96
CA GLU A 879 -7.62 2.81 -33.82
C GLU A 879 -6.48 3.37 -32.98
N VAL A 880 -6.74 3.66 -31.71
CA VAL A 880 -5.84 4.39 -30.83
C VAL A 880 -5.54 3.55 -29.60
N THR A 881 -4.25 3.42 -29.26
CA THR A 881 -3.77 2.88 -27.98
C THR A 881 -3.07 4.00 -27.22
N LEU A 882 -3.73 4.59 -26.22
CA LEU A 882 -3.20 5.76 -25.52
C LEU A 882 -2.00 5.39 -24.65
N GLU A 883 -0.76 5.61 -25.13
CA GLU A 883 0.45 5.44 -24.33
C GLU A 883 0.82 6.69 -23.54
N GLU A 884 0.58 7.87 -24.10
CA GLU A 884 0.85 9.15 -23.45
C GLU A 884 -0.10 10.23 -23.94
N PHE A 885 -0.59 11.05 -23.02
CA PHE A 885 -1.17 12.36 -23.31
C PHE A 885 -0.87 13.24 -22.10
N ARG A 886 0.22 14.00 -22.17
CA ARG A 886 0.79 14.78 -21.07
C ARG A 886 0.88 16.26 -21.43
N LEU A 887 0.60 17.11 -20.47
CA LEU A 887 0.91 18.54 -20.46
C LEU A 887 2.08 18.77 -19.51
N ASN A 888 3.15 19.39 -19.96
CA ASN A 888 4.27 19.80 -19.13
C ASN A 888 4.02 21.23 -18.61
N LEU A 889 3.97 21.40 -17.30
CA LEU A 889 3.66 22.66 -16.67
C LEU A 889 4.88 23.58 -16.65
N ALA A 890 4.66 24.85 -16.96
CA ALA A 890 5.66 25.89 -16.86
C ALA A 890 5.92 26.21 -15.39
N ASN A 891 7.19 26.36 -15.01
CA ASN A 891 7.62 26.82 -13.68
C ASN A 891 7.39 28.35 -13.49
N LYS A 892 6.23 28.84 -13.93
CA LYS A 892 5.80 30.23 -13.87
C LYS A 892 4.34 30.26 -13.42
N GLY A 893 4.16 30.36 -12.10
CA GLY A 893 2.88 30.51 -11.42
C GLY A 893 1.97 31.53 -12.10
N GLY A 894 0.80 31.04 -12.52
CA GLY A 894 -0.26 31.86 -13.11
C GLY A 894 -1.11 32.51 -12.02
N LYS A 895 -1.53 33.75 -12.27
CA LYS A 895 -2.47 34.54 -11.45
C LYS A 895 -3.84 33.84 -11.34
N SER A 896 -4.02 32.97 -10.37
CA SER A 896 -5.34 32.47 -9.94
C SER A 896 -5.21 31.70 -8.62
N ALA A 897 -4.83 32.38 -7.54
CA ALA A 897 -4.77 31.81 -6.19
C ALA A 897 -6.14 31.75 -5.49
N ASP A 898 -7.26 31.82 -6.23
CA ASP A 898 -8.59 31.88 -5.61
C ASP A 898 -9.29 30.52 -5.69
N SER A 899 -8.87 29.61 -4.81
CA SER A 899 -9.64 28.40 -4.50
C SER A 899 -10.74 28.67 -3.47
N GLY A 900 -10.65 29.76 -2.69
CA GLY A 900 -11.56 30.05 -1.58
C GLY A 900 -11.30 29.22 -0.31
N ALA A 901 -10.21 28.43 -0.25
CA ALA A 901 -9.83 27.65 0.93
C ALA A 901 -9.31 28.54 2.08
N ALA A 902 -8.64 29.65 1.76
CA ALA A 902 -8.30 30.67 2.75
C ALA A 902 -9.55 31.50 3.09
N GLY A 903 -10.03 31.41 4.32
CA GLY A 903 -11.26 32.06 4.80
C GLY A 903 -12.46 31.13 4.94
N ASP A 904 -12.29 29.82 4.71
CA ASP A 904 -13.41 28.87 4.68
C ASP A 904 -13.74 28.28 6.07
N PHE A 905 -12.94 28.50 7.10
CA PHE A 905 -13.10 27.88 8.42
C PHE A 905 -13.05 26.34 8.41
N ASN A 906 -12.24 25.76 7.52
CA ASN A 906 -12.00 24.32 7.43
C ASN A 906 -10.50 24.01 7.36
N LEU A 907 -9.93 23.57 8.48
CA LEU A 907 -8.50 23.23 8.54
C LEU A 907 -8.10 21.95 7.78
N ALA A 908 -9.06 21.24 7.18
CA ALA A 908 -8.77 20.14 6.26
C ALA A 908 -8.43 20.61 4.85
N THR A 909 -8.70 21.88 4.50
CA THR A 909 -8.33 22.48 3.21
C THR A 909 -7.15 23.43 3.39
N PHE A 910 -6.45 23.71 2.30
CA PHE A 910 -5.43 24.76 2.28
C PHE A 910 -5.33 25.38 0.88
N LEU A 911 -4.96 26.65 0.85
CA LEU A 911 -4.54 27.36 -0.34
C LEU A 911 -3.02 27.26 -0.48
N GLN A 912 -2.55 26.54 -1.48
CA GLN A 912 -1.12 26.57 -1.85
C GLN A 912 -0.81 27.87 -2.60
N VAL A 913 0.10 28.67 -2.07
CA VAL A 913 0.52 29.94 -2.63
C VAL A 913 1.95 29.82 -3.11
N GLU A 914 2.17 29.87 -4.43
CA GLU A 914 3.51 30.06 -4.98
C GLU A 914 3.98 31.50 -4.71
N LEU A 915 5.10 31.62 -4.01
CA LEU A 915 5.73 32.89 -3.69
C LEU A 915 6.53 33.37 -4.90
N SER A 916 6.28 34.61 -5.27
CA SER A 916 7.06 35.33 -6.27
C SER A 916 7.15 36.82 -5.89
N PRO A 917 7.94 37.63 -6.62
CA PRO A 917 7.86 39.08 -6.50
C PRO A 917 6.47 39.64 -6.85
N GLU A 918 5.71 38.94 -7.70
CA GLU A 918 4.29 39.21 -7.92
C GLU A 918 3.47 38.63 -6.76
N ARG A 919 2.58 39.45 -6.21
CA ARG A 919 1.78 39.14 -5.02
C ARG A 919 0.61 38.21 -5.34
N ALA A 920 0.42 37.17 -4.53
CA ALA A 920 -0.82 36.41 -4.49
C ALA A 920 -1.83 37.16 -3.61
N GLU A 921 -3.04 37.40 -4.11
CA GLU A 921 -4.07 38.19 -3.43
C GLU A 921 -5.14 37.27 -2.83
N ILE A 922 -5.38 37.40 -1.52
CA ILE A 922 -6.45 36.72 -0.78
C ILE A 922 -7.51 37.78 -0.46
N PRO A 923 -8.74 37.71 -0.99
CA PRO A 923 -9.79 38.70 -0.73
C PRO A 923 -10.10 38.87 0.76
N CYS A 924 -10.48 40.09 1.15
CA CYS A 924 -10.92 40.38 2.51
C CYS A 924 -12.45 40.34 2.59
N ASP A 925 -12.98 39.38 3.34
CA ASP A 925 -14.42 39.23 3.56
C ASP A 925 -14.94 40.13 4.71
N PHE A 926 -14.04 40.85 5.39
CA PHE A 926 -14.37 41.72 6.51
C PHE A 926 -13.62 43.07 6.46
N PRO A 927 -14.08 44.04 5.65
CA PRO A 927 -13.31 45.25 5.32
C PRO A 927 -12.97 46.17 6.50
N ARG A 928 -13.61 45.97 7.66
CA ARG A 928 -13.40 46.75 8.89
C ARG A 928 -12.47 46.06 9.91
N ALA A 929 -11.81 44.97 9.53
CA ALA A 929 -10.89 44.25 10.41
C ALA A 929 -9.72 45.13 10.87
N GLY A 930 -9.45 45.14 12.18
CA GLY A 930 -8.28 45.77 12.79
C GLY A 930 -7.05 44.86 12.85
N SER A 931 -7.22 43.56 12.68
CA SER A 931 -6.15 42.57 12.60
C SER A 931 -6.51 41.37 11.72
N VAL A 932 -5.50 40.59 11.34
CA VAL A 932 -5.69 39.34 10.59
C VAL A 932 -4.82 38.25 11.19
N ILE A 933 -5.38 37.06 11.35
CA ILE A 933 -4.67 35.86 11.77
C ILE A 933 -4.44 34.99 10.54
N VAL A 934 -3.20 34.56 10.32
CA VAL A 934 -2.81 33.71 9.20
C VAL A 934 -2.23 32.41 9.74
N LEU A 935 -2.84 31.32 9.31
CA LEU A 935 -2.40 29.96 9.58
C LEU A 935 -1.63 29.46 8.35
N SER A 936 -0.31 29.29 8.48
CA SER A 936 0.54 28.73 7.42
C SER A 936 1.48 27.60 7.90
N ASP A 937 1.95 26.76 6.97
CA ASP A 937 2.99 25.74 7.20
C ASP A 937 4.41 26.31 7.49
N GLY A 938 4.57 27.64 7.49
CA GLY A 938 5.72 28.30 8.12
C GLY A 938 6.95 28.51 7.24
N LYS A 939 6.75 28.67 5.93
CA LYS A 939 7.78 29.21 5.04
C LYS A 939 7.76 30.75 5.07
N GLU A 940 8.94 31.36 5.09
CA GLU A 940 9.07 32.81 5.18
C GLU A 940 8.43 33.49 3.96
N ALA A 941 7.41 34.30 4.22
CA ALA A 941 6.76 35.15 3.23
C ALA A 941 6.46 36.52 3.86
N SER A 942 6.62 37.57 3.05
CA SER A 942 6.22 38.91 3.42
C SER A 942 4.72 39.06 3.23
N VAL A 943 4.07 39.65 4.23
CA VAL A 943 2.63 39.87 4.27
C VAL A 943 2.33 41.34 4.03
N LEU A 944 1.49 41.62 3.05
CA LEU A 944 0.98 42.95 2.71
C LEU A 944 -0.55 42.98 2.85
N ALA A 945 -1.11 44.16 3.09
CA ALA A 945 -2.55 44.39 3.06
C ALA A 945 -2.90 45.50 2.07
N CYS A 946 -3.98 45.32 1.31
CA CYS A 946 -4.46 46.28 0.33
C CYS A 946 -5.64 47.07 0.89
N GLY A 947 -5.56 48.39 0.90
CA GLY A 947 -6.69 49.26 1.16
C GLY A 947 -7.67 49.32 -0.02
N ALA A 948 -8.90 49.75 0.23
CA ALA A 948 -9.92 49.97 -0.81
C ALA A 948 -9.46 50.97 -1.89
N ASP A 949 -8.52 51.85 -1.57
CA ASP A 949 -7.83 52.76 -2.49
C ASP A 949 -6.82 52.06 -3.42
N GLY A 950 -6.63 50.75 -3.29
CA GLY A 950 -5.69 49.95 -4.08
C GLY A 950 -4.24 50.00 -3.57
N ARG A 951 -3.96 50.71 -2.47
CA ARG A 951 -2.61 50.83 -1.93
C ARG A 951 -2.24 49.62 -1.09
N TRP A 952 -1.08 49.03 -1.38
CA TRP A 952 -0.50 47.92 -0.62
C TRP A 952 0.44 48.42 0.47
N VAL A 953 0.29 47.90 1.68
CA VAL A 953 1.08 48.26 2.86
C VAL A 953 1.66 46.99 3.49
N PRO A 954 2.98 46.88 3.72
CA PRO A 954 3.54 45.78 4.48
C PRO A 954 3.01 45.74 5.92
N VAL A 955 2.60 44.57 6.38
CA VAL A 955 2.04 44.38 7.74
C VAL A 955 2.84 43.40 8.60
N GLY A 956 3.76 42.63 8.00
CA GLY A 956 4.68 41.76 8.73
C GLY A 956 5.24 40.64 7.86
N ASN A 957 5.82 39.62 8.50
CA ASN A 957 6.31 38.40 7.86
C ASN A 957 5.73 37.17 8.56
N LEU A 958 5.47 36.11 7.80
CA LEU A 958 5.16 34.80 8.37
C LEU A 958 6.39 34.27 9.11
N ALA A 959 6.20 33.87 10.37
CA ALA A 959 7.26 33.26 11.16
C ALA A 959 7.65 31.88 10.60
N LYS A 960 8.93 31.52 10.76
CA LYS A 960 9.45 30.20 10.38
C LYS A 960 8.85 29.10 11.26
N GLY A 961 8.44 28.00 10.62
CA GLY A 961 7.79 26.84 11.25
C GLY A 961 6.27 27.00 11.38
N ARG A 962 5.56 25.88 11.62
CA ARG A 962 4.09 25.79 11.72
C ARG A 962 3.56 26.67 12.85
N LYS A 963 3.29 27.94 12.55
CA LYS A 963 2.94 28.97 13.53
C LYS A 963 1.70 29.74 13.11
N VAL A 964 0.88 30.06 14.10
CA VAL A 964 -0.21 31.03 13.96
C VAL A 964 0.40 32.42 14.02
N ASN A 965 0.21 33.22 12.96
CA ASN A 965 0.70 34.58 12.88
C ASN A 965 -0.47 35.56 13.02
N THR A 966 -0.32 36.62 13.81
CA THR A 966 -1.32 37.70 13.93
C THR A 966 -0.69 39.02 13.50
N PHE A 967 -1.32 39.70 12.53
CA PHE A 967 -0.86 40.96 11.99
C PHE A 967 -1.84 42.08 12.30
N SER A 968 -1.32 43.21 12.76
CA SER A 968 -2.11 44.43 12.96
C SER A 968 -2.35 45.14 11.62
N LEU A 969 -3.60 45.47 11.31
CA LEU A 969 -4.00 46.19 10.09
C LEU A 969 -4.09 47.71 10.28
N LYS A 970 -3.74 48.22 11.48
CA LYS A 970 -3.82 49.66 11.82
C LYS A 970 -3.02 50.57 10.88
N SER A 971 -2.01 50.06 10.18
CA SER A 971 -1.23 50.83 9.20
C SER A 971 -1.96 51.07 7.88
N VAL A 972 -3.06 50.34 7.61
CA VAL A 972 -3.88 50.51 6.41
C VAL A 972 -4.96 51.56 6.68
N LYS A 973 -4.84 52.73 6.04
CA LYS A 973 -5.72 53.90 6.30
C LYS A 973 -7.14 53.76 5.75
N LYS A 974 -7.38 52.79 4.87
CA LYS A 974 -8.67 52.53 4.21
C LYS A 974 -9.14 51.12 4.56
N PRO A 975 -10.46 50.84 4.46
CA PRO A 975 -10.98 49.49 4.64
C PRO A 975 -10.17 48.48 3.82
N VAL A 976 -9.76 47.39 4.44
CA VAL A 976 -8.93 46.38 3.79
C VAL A 976 -9.77 45.61 2.78
N LYS A 977 -9.24 45.38 1.57
CA LYS A 977 -9.92 44.59 0.53
C LYS A 977 -9.22 43.30 0.19
N ALA A 978 -7.93 43.14 0.52
CA ALA A 978 -7.17 41.92 0.27
C ALA A 978 -5.91 41.82 1.15
N LEU A 979 -5.47 40.60 1.39
CA LEU A 979 -4.13 40.25 1.88
C LEU A 979 -3.24 39.85 0.69
N GLY A 980 -1.94 40.13 0.79
CA GLY A 980 -0.96 39.88 -0.26
C GLY A 980 0.21 39.09 0.32
N LEU A 981 0.62 38.03 -0.35
CA LEU A 981 1.82 37.26 0.02
C LEU A 981 2.89 37.39 -1.07
N THR A 982 4.11 37.74 -0.66
CA THR A 982 5.28 37.81 -1.55
C THR A 982 6.47 37.08 -0.92
N GLY A 983 7.38 36.61 -1.76
CA GLY A 983 8.56 35.89 -1.28
C GLY A 983 9.50 35.47 -2.40
N LYS A 984 10.46 34.61 -2.05
CA LYS A 984 11.47 34.13 -3.00
C LYS A 984 10.80 33.30 -4.10
N LYS A 985 11.05 33.68 -5.37
CA LYS A 985 10.55 32.96 -6.54
C LYS A 985 10.91 31.47 -6.47
N GLY A 986 9.93 30.60 -6.71
CA GLY A 986 10.10 29.14 -6.69
C GLY A 986 9.95 28.50 -5.30
N SER A 987 9.50 29.25 -4.30
CA SER A 987 9.03 28.70 -3.02
C SER A 987 7.50 28.75 -2.96
N SER A 988 6.87 27.87 -2.19
CA SER A 988 5.41 27.84 -2.01
C SER A 988 5.06 27.71 -0.53
N VAL A 989 4.03 28.41 -0.07
CA VAL A 989 3.51 28.36 1.30
C VAL A 989 2.07 27.83 1.28
N ASN A 990 1.72 26.94 2.21
CA ASN A 990 0.35 26.48 2.36
C ASN A 990 -0.36 27.34 3.40
N ILE A 991 -1.44 27.99 3.00
CA ILE A 991 -2.29 28.80 3.86
C ILE A 991 -3.54 27.99 4.20
N PHE A 992 -3.62 27.55 5.45
CA PHE A 992 -4.76 26.76 5.95
C PHE A 992 -5.93 27.64 6.33
N GLU A 993 -5.67 28.86 6.81
CA GLU A 993 -6.74 29.78 7.18
C GLU A 993 -6.29 31.25 7.22
N VAL A 994 -7.21 32.16 6.91
CA VAL A 994 -7.09 33.61 7.11
C VAL A 994 -8.31 34.13 7.86
N ILE A 995 -8.12 34.45 9.15
CA ILE A 995 -9.19 34.93 10.03
C ILE A 995 -9.09 36.45 10.21
N TRP A 996 -10.09 37.18 9.72
CA TRP A 996 -10.20 38.63 9.86
C TRP A 996 -10.86 39.01 11.20
N LYS A 997 -10.29 40.00 11.90
CA LYS A 997 -10.75 40.48 13.23
C LYS A 997 -10.90 41.97 13.30
#